data_AF-A0A2C8F690-F1
#
_entry.id   AF-A0A2C8F690-F1
#
_cell.length_a   1.000
_cell.length_b   1.000
_cell.length_c   1.000
_cell.angle_alpha   90.00
_cell.angle_beta   90.00
_cell.angle_gamma   90.00
#
_symmetry.space_group_name_H-M   'P 1'
#
loop_
_entity.id
_entity.type
_entity.pdbx_description
1 polymer ?
#
loop_
_entity_poly.entity_id
_entity_poly.type
_entity_poly.pdbx_seq_one_letter_code
_entity_poly.pdbx_strand_id
1 'polypeptide(L)'
;MCGIASFLSNRLWTEPSDTSWLASLEDGFKKAAGGDDLMAAKAPLEDLAARFYDLMAFGLHYQLVADKETRGTLESIRDIIRNLRNAAAVKLEQGPRTDELEALREQLDDYLWQIEQEVLENVKRTLAIMPSAIAEDVEARDKHFLSWGIEQVLESIDKLEVRGRDSAGVAVAFILPEGIDPEAALDAGQKAELEARSSIANADTRQVLLRKLDDGRTVCRFLYKVAQLVGQLGDNGAVLREAIQSDSLLWDMASGLATLNIIAHTRWASNGIISVPNCHPVDGLVEGDVSTGLERTMFVLNGDVDNYRTLVEETVLSKGAYIPPVISTDAKILPVLFHLDNPAEGDAEDRFRNVLKRCEGSLAVVMQNLSDFDSQFLAQKGSGQSFYVGHTLDGWLVASEAYGMAARARSSYPMAVHRQGGVSVILRDTDPAGSVPEAKYLDNGETEKLKEEKIEIFSRDIFRGKYNHYIEKEVHEASSSVRNTLHGKYVKENDGVTFLPEGFGNGPDLVKRIQDTDRPIRRIVAVGQGTAAVAAMAVASLLRHTLGKTDISIENYTGSELIGFMGDEPMDDVILIPVSQSGTTTDTNRVVDLCRDRGAWINCIVNRRNSPLVQKSDSYIYTSNGRDVEMAVASTKAFYSQVAAGKLLSLWLANVLGELDAKSSLPEIEALENLPNKIDEVLDGKEAIAEVARKYAPVHRYWALVGNGANCIAAQEVRIKLSELCYKSIPCDVTEDKKHIDLSTEPLTLVMASDLPEMVVSDTVKETTIFKAHNGSPIVFCASDEDRFDSVAEAVIKVPRVGGGLDFVTETVAGHWWGISAAKAIDAHAEPFRNARTFLSEMIEDESKFDREELLVQLNSCNERIASGATDSALPARVAAALANYMLWLVSQASSIQASEARLADILTILNKAIEEMTRPIDTIRHQAKTVTVGISRPQQEKAVWVSNKVV
;
A
#
# COMPACT_ATOMS: atom_id res chain seq x y z
N MET A 1 -2.89 2.45 2.50
CA MET A 1 -4.34 2.19 2.53
C MET A 1 -4.78 2.19 3.98
N CYS A 2 -6.08 2.15 4.28
CA CYS A 2 -6.46 1.73 5.63
C CYS A 2 -6.04 0.26 5.83
N GLY A 3 -5.54 -0.07 7.01
CA GLY A 3 -5.18 -1.43 7.39
C GLY A 3 -6.06 -1.92 8.52
N ILE A 4 -6.60 -3.14 8.42
CA ILE A 4 -7.19 -3.84 9.56
C ILE A 4 -6.33 -5.05 9.88
N ALA A 5 -6.06 -5.27 11.16
CA ALA A 5 -5.54 -6.53 11.67
C ALA A 5 -6.31 -6.94 12.93
N SER A 6 -6.58 -8.23 13.09
CA SER A 6 -7.15 -8.76 14.35
C SER A 6 -6.61 -10.14 14.67
N PHE A 7 -6.60 -10.47 15.95
CA PHE A 7 -6.20 -11.78 16.47
C PHE A 7 -7.21 -12.24 17.52
N LEU A 8 -7.81 -13.41 17.31
CA LEU A 8 -8.63 -14.12 18.28
C LEU A 8 -7.91 -15.41 18.64
N SER A 9 -7.41 -15.52 19.88
CA SER A 9 -6.70 -16.72 20.30
C SER A 9 -7.64 -17.88 20.56
N ASN A 10 -7.11 -19.10 20.46
CA ASN A 10 -7.68 -20.27 21.11
C ASN A 10 -7.11 -20.41 22.54
N ARG A 11 -7.22 -21.60 23.13
CA ARG A 11 -6.70 -21.91 24.48
C ARG A 11 -5.49 -22.86 24.49
N LEU A 12 -5.02 -23.26 23.31
CA LEU A 12 -3.91 -24.22 23.13
C LEU A 12 -2.55 -23.60 23.48
N TRP A 13 -2.45 -22.26 23.54
CA TRP A 13 -1.22 -21.57 23.97
C TRP A 13 -0.80 -21.93 25.41
N THR A 14 -1.68 -22.54 26.21
CA THR A 14 -1.35 -23.05 27.56
C THR A 14 -0.60 -24.39 27.52
N GLU A 15 -0.62 -25.09 26.39
CA GLU A 15 0.02 -26.40 26.22
C GLU A 15 1.55 -26.27 26.02
N PRO A 16 2.34 -27.27 26.46
CA PRO A 16 3.77 -27.31 26.17
C PRO A 16 4.03 -27.52 24.68
N SER A 17 5.05 -26.83 24.14
CA SER A 17 5.48 -26.97 22.74
C SER A 17 6.47 -28.10 22.57
N ASP A 18 6.31 -28.93 21.53
CA ASP A 18 7.35 -29.87 21.10
C ASP A 18 8.40 -29.14 20.26
N THR A 19 9.62 -29.04 20.78
CA THR A 19 10.77 -28.42 20.09
C THR A 19 11.81 -29.45 19.62
N SER A 20 11.55 -30.75 19.80
CA SER A 20 12.51 -31.82 19.51
C SER A 20 12.88 -31.92 18.02
N TRP A 21 12.00 -31.45 17.13
CA TRP A 21 12.22 -31.40 15.70
C TRP A 21 13.36 -30.45 15.28
N LEU A 22 13.68 -29.42 16.09
CA LEU A 22 14.75 -28.46 15.79
C LEU A 22 16.13 -29.13 15.70
N ALA A 23 16.40 -30.12 16.55
CA ALA A 23 17.67 -30.85 16.53
C ALA A 23 17.83 -31.69 15.24
N SER A 24 16.74 -32.33 14.78
CA SER A 24 16.73 -33.06 13.51
C SER A 24 16.93 -32.12 12.32
N LEU A 25 16.30 -30.95 12.37
CA LEU A 25 16.42 -29.94 11.33
C LEU A 25 17.85 -29.38 11.25
N GLU A 26 18.46 -29.09 12.41
CA GLU A 26 19.84 -28.64 12.50
C GLU A 26 20.83 -29.66 11.92
N ASP A 27 20.66 -30.95 12.23
CA ASP A 27 21.48 -32.03 11.64
C ASP A 27 21.32 -32.11 10.11
N GLY A 28 20.09 -31.96 9.60
CA GLY A 28 19.81 -31.88 8.17
C GLY A 28 20.56 -30.74 7.48
N PHE A 29 20.50 -29.53 8.03
CA PHE A 29 21.24 -28.38 7.50
C PHE A 29 22.77 -28.53 7.63
N LYS A 30 23.29 -29.10 8.73
CA LYS A 30 24.72 -29.39 8.90
C LYS A 30 25.23 -30.36 7.83
N LYS A 31 24.46 -31.41 7.53
CA LYS A 31 24.77 -32.36 6.45
C LYS A 31 24.79 -31.69 5.08
N ALA A 32 23.80 -30.84 4.79
CA ALA A 32 23.75 -30.09 3.54
C ALA A 32 24.96 -29.14 3.38
N ALA A 33 25.33 -28.42 4.44
CA ALA A 33 26.46 -27.50 4.42
C ALA A 33 27.84 -28.18 4.41
N GLY A 34 27.93 -29.44 4.86
CA GLY A 34 29.16 -30.23 4.86
C GLY A 34 29.51 -30.89 3.52
N GLY A 35 28.61 -30.84 2.53
CA GLY A 35 28.82 -31.42 1.19
C GLY A 35 29.14 -30.37 0.12
N ASP A 36 29.57 -30.83 -1.06
CA ASP A 36 29.86 -29.96 -2.22
C ASP A 36 28.60 -29.55 -3.01
N ASP A 37 27.47 -30.22 -2.77
CA ASP A 37 26.21 -29.98 -3.47
C ASP A 37 25.26 -29.09 -2.65
N LEU A 38 25.14 -27.81 -3.04
CA LEU A 38 24.22 -26.87 -2.42
C LEU A 38 22.75 -27.32 -2.52
N MET A 39 22.39 -28.13 -3.52
CA MET A 39 21.02 -28.61 -3.69
C MET A 39 20.58 -29.57 -2.57
N ALA A 40 21.52 -30.14 -1.81
CA ALA A 40 21.23 -30.91 -0.60
C ALA A 40 20.48 -30.09 0.47
N ALA A 41 20.50 -28.76 0.39
CA ALA A 41 19.74 -27.89 1.29
C ALA A 41 18.23 -27.90 1.01
N LYS A 42 17.75 -28.41 -0.15
CA LYS A 42 16.31 -28.45 -0.46
C LYS A 42 15.49 -29.26 0.54
N ALA A 43 15.95 -30.46 0.88
CA ALA A 43 15.24 -31.35 1.80
C ALA A 43 15.02 -30.72 3.21
N PRO A 44 16.05 -30.20 3.91
CA PRO A 44 15.82 -29.53 5.18
C PRO A 44 15.01 -28.22 5.05
N LEU A 45 15.05 -27.52 3.90
CA LEU A 45 14.16 -26.38 3.65
C LEU A 45 12.70 -26.81 3.51
N GLU A 46 12.41 -27.92 2.84
CA GLU A 46 11.07 -28.49 2.74
C GLU A 46 10.54 -28.93 4.12
N ASP A 47 11.39 -29.54 4.95
CA ASP A 47 11.04 -29.88 6.34
C ASP A 47 10.73 -28.64 7.17
N LEU A 48 11.55 -27.58 7.05
CA LEU A 48 11.30 -26.28 7.71
C LEU A 48 9.98 -25.65 7.22
N ALA A 49 9.72 -25.69 5.91
CA ALA A 49 8.49 -25.19 5.30
C ALA A 49 7.25 -25.90 5.86
N ALA A 50 7.30 -27.23 5.98
CA ALA A 50 6.22 -28.04 6.54
C ALA A 50 5.95 -27.72 8.03
N ARG A 51 6.96 -27.21 8.74
CA ARG A 51 6.91 -26.79 10.15
C ARG A 51 6.66 -25.30 10.34
N PHE A 52 6.21 -24.58 9.31
CA PHE A 52 5.96 -23.13 9.38
C PHE A 52 5.09 -22.74 10.58
N TYR A 53 3.97 -23.44 10.81
CA TYR A 53 3.06 -23.08 11.90
C TYR A 53 3.62 -23.42 13.28
N ASP A 54 4.38 -24.52 13.40
CA ASP A 54 5.13 -24.86 14.63
C ASP A 54 6.18 -23.79 14.95
N LEU A 55 6.86 -23.28 13.91
CA LEU A 55 7.87 -22.23 14.01
C LEU A 55 7.28 -20.87 14.42
N MET A 56 6.06 -20.57 13.99
CA MET A 56 5.39 -19.29 14.28
C MET A 56 4.59 -19.29 15.59
N ALA A 57 4.41 -20.45 16.24
CA ALA A 57 3.53 -20.57 17.39
C ALA A 57 4.07 -19.92 18.67
N PHE A 58 3.17 -19.49 19.55
CA PHE A 58 3.54 -18.97 20.87
C PHE A 58 4.36 -19.97 21.68
N GLY A 59 4.03 -21.26 21.56
CA GLY A 59 4.72 -22.35 22.25
C GLY A 59 6.24 -22.31 22.02
N LEU A 60 6.68 -22.20 20.75
CA LEU A 60 8.10 -22.06 20.43
C LEU A 60 8.65 -20.72 20.87
N HIS A 61 7.92 -19.62 20.65
CA HIS A 61 8.33 -18.28 21.08
C HIS A 61 8.69 -18.27 22.58
N TYR A 62 7.82 -18.82 23.42
CA TYR A 62 8.03 -18.90 24.86
C TYR A 62 9.21 -19.80 25.22
N GLN A 63 9.40 -20.94 24.53
CA GLN A 63 10.59 -21.78 24.71
C GLN A 63 11.88 -21.04 24.33
N LEU A 64 11.88 -20.22 23.29
CA LEU A 64 13.03 -19.39 22.93
C LEU A 64 13.34 -18.36 24.02
N VAL A 65 12.35 -17.84 24.75
CA VAL A 65 12.54 -16.95 25.89
C VAL A 65 13.14 -17.71 27.09
N ALA A 66 12.54 -18.85 27.44
CA ALA A 66 12.86 -19.59 28.67
C ALA A 66 14.11 -20.50 28.56
N ASP A 67 14.39 -21.06 27.39
CA ASP A 67 15.47 -22.03 27.17
C ASP A 67 16.54 -21.52 26.19
N LYS A 68 17.76 -21.38 26.71
CA LYS A 68 18.92 -20.94 25.92
C LYS A 68 19.40 -21.99 24.94
N GLU A 69 19.20 -23.29 25.22
CA GLU A 69 19.63 -24.36 24.32
C GLU A 69 18.79 -24.36 23.05
N THR A 70 17.45 -24.35 23.19
CA THR A 70 16.51 -24.21 22.07
C THR A 70 16.82 -22.97 21.22
N ARG A 71 17.08 -21.82 21.86
CA ARG A 71 17.50 -20.60 21.16
C ARG A 71 18.81 -20.79 20.40
N GLY A 72 19.82 -21.41 21.02
CA GLY A 72 21.10 -21.70 20.40
C GLY A 72 21.00 -22.61 19.18
N THR A 73 20.14 -23.64 19.22
CA THR A 73 19.87 -24.51 18.06
C THR A 73 19.30 -23.71 16.89
N LEU A 74 18.31 -22.84 17.14
CA LEU A 74 17.70 -22.03 16.09
C LEU A 74 18.68 -20.98 15.52
N GLU A 75 19.52 -20.38 16.36
CA GLU A 75 20.61 -19.50 15.93
C GLU A 75 21.65 -20.24 15.07
N SER A 76 21.95 -21.51 15.39
CA SER A 76 22.82 -22.34 14.56
C SER A 76 22.21 -22.61 13.18
N ILE A 77 20.93 -22.98 13.12
CA ILE A 77 20.20 -23.17 11.85
C ILE A 77 20.26 -21.89 11.00
N ARG A 78 19.97 -20.73 11.61
CA ARG A 78 20.08 -19.41 10.94
C ARG A 78 21.46 -19.21 10.32
N ASP A 79 22.53 -19.47 11.08
CA ASP A 79 23.90 -19.24 10.61
C ASP A 79 24.30 -20.21 9.49
N ILE A 80 23.84 -21.46 9.55
CA ILE A 80 24.04 -22.45 8.48
C ILE A 80 23.31 -22.02 7.20
N ILE A 81 22.03 -21.63 7.29
CA ILE A 81 21.25 -21.14 6.15
C ILE A 81 21.93 -19.90 5.55
N ARG A 82 22.41 -18.97 6.38
CA ARG A 82 23.15 -17.79 5.91
C ARG A 82 24.40 -18.15 5.12
N ASN A 83 25.17 -19.15 5.58
CA ASN A 83 26.35 -19.63 4.88
C ASN A 83 26.00 -20.29 3.54
N LEU A 84 24.96 -21.14 3.51
CA LEU A 84 24.44 -21.76 2.29
C LEU A 84 23.96 -20.70 1.29
N ARG A 85 23.24 -19.68 1.77
CA ARG A 85 22.77 -18.55 0.96
C ARG A 85 23.93 -17.79 0.33
N ASN A 86 24.96 -17.48 1.11
CA ASN A 86 26.16 -16.80 0.61
C ASN A 86 26.90 -17.66 -0.43
N ALA A 87 27.01 -18.97 -0.21
CA ALA A 87 27.61 -19.88 -1.18
C ALA A 87 26.80 -19.95 -2.49
N ALA A 88 25.47 -19.98 -2.42
CA ALA A 88 24.60 -19.93 -3.59
C ALA A 88 24.77 -18.60 -4.36
N ALA A 89 24.85 -17.47 -3.65
CA ALA A 89 25.08 -16.16 -4.27
C ALA A 89 26.44 -16.11 -5.02
N VAL A 90 27.52 -16.55 -4.39
CA VAL A 90 28.86 -16.61 -5.03
C VAL A 90 28.84 -17.51 -6.27
N LYS A 91 28.15 -18.66 -6.21
CA LYS A 91 28.04 -19.57 -7.34
C LYS A 91 27.24 -18.97 -8.51
N LEU A 92 26.20 -18.19 -8.22
CA LEU A 92 25.42 -17.45 -9.24
C LEU A 92 26.18 -16.27 -9.85
N GLU A 93 27.16 -15.70 -9.15
CA GLU A 93 28.04 -14.65 -9.68
C GLU A 93 29.18 -15.22 -10.53
N GLN A 94 29.74 -16.36 -10.14
CA GLN A 94 30.94 -16.95 -10.79
C GLN A 94 30.62 -17.99 -11.86
N GLY A 95 29.39 -18.52 -11.89
CA GLY A 95 28.99 -19.64 -12.73
C GLY A 95 27.73 -19.37 -13.57
N PRO A 96 27.28 -20.37 -14.34
CA PRO A 96 26.02 -20.26 -15.09
C PRO A 96 24.85 -20.14 -14.10
N ARG A 97 23.99 -19.15 -14.33
CA ARG A 97 22.73 -19.00 -13.62
C ARG A 97 21.75 -20.07 -14.10
N THR A 98 21.28 -20.90 -13.17
CA THR A 98 20.26 -21.92 -13.44
C THR A 98 19.03 -21.64 -12.61
N ASP A 99 17.85 -21.92 -13.16
CA ASP A 99 16.56 -21.73 -12.48
C ASP A 99 16.52 -22.41 -11.11
N GLU A 100 17.09 -23.61 -11.03
CA GLU A 100 17.13 -24.39 -9.80
C GLU A 100 17.97 -23.73 -8.69
N LEU A 101 19.10 -23.12 -9.06
CA LEU A 101 20.00 -22.47 -8.11
C LEU A 101 19.45 -21.09 -7.70
N GLU A 102 18.80 -20.37 -8.61
CA GLU A 102 18.10 -19.13 -8.29
C GLU A 102 16.92 -19.38 -7.35
N ALA A 103 16.10 -20.41 -7.62
CA ALA A 103 15.01 -20.82 -6.74
C ALA A 103 15.52 -21.24 -5.35
N LEU A 104 16.62 -22.01 -5.28
CA LEU A 104 17.24 -22.36 -4.01
C LEU A 104 17.71 -21.12 -3.25
N ARG A 105 18.38 -20.18 -3.92
CA ARG A 105 18.86 -18.94 -3.31
C ARG A 105 17.69 -18.12 -2.74
N GLU A 106 16.60 -18.00 -3.48
CA GLU A 106 15.39 -17.29 -3.04
C GLU A 106 14.76 -17.95 -1.81
N GLN A 107 14.63 -19.28 -1.81
CA GLN A 107 14.16 -20.03 -0.64
C GLN A 107 15.09 -19.83 0.58
N LEU A 108 16.40 -19.86 0.39
CA LEU A 108 17.35 -19.60 1.47
C LEU A 108 17.23 -18.17 2.02
N ASP A 109 17.03 -17.16 1.17
CA ASP A 109 16.76 -15.78 1.60
C ASP A 109 15.45 -15.68 2.41
N ASP A 110 14.41 -16.40 1.99
CA ASP A 110 13.10 -16.44 2.64
C ASP A 110 13.13 -17.07 4.02
N TYR A 111 13.70 -18.27 4.14
CA TYR A 111 13.75 -18.98 5.41
C TYR A 111 14.80 -18.40 6.36
N LEU A 112 15.85 -17.78 5.84
CA LEU A 112 16.76 -16.96 6.65
C LEU A 112 16.00 -15.78 7.24
N TRP A 113 15.26 -15.03 6.42
CA TRP A 113 14.45 -13.90 6.88
C TRP A 113 13.43 -14.33 7.92
N GLN A 114 12.74 -15.43 7.68
CA GLN A 114 11.77 -15.98 8.62
C GLN A 114 12.40 -16.27 9.99
N ILE A 115 13.49 -17.04 10.03
CA ILE A 115 14.12 -17.37 11.31
C ILE A 115 14.70 -16.12 11.98
N GLU A 116 15.38 -15.27 11.21
CA GLU A 116 16.09 -14.11 11.76
C GLU A 116 15.14 -13.01 12.22
N GLN A 117 14.19 -12.60 11.38
CA GLN A 117 13.33 -11.44 11.61
C GLN A 117 11.98 -11.81 12.23
N GLU A 118 11.33 -12.87 11.73
CA GLU A 118 9.95 -13.22 12.14
C GLU A 118 9.92 -14.05 13.44
N VAL A 119 11.03 -14.72 13.78
CA VAL A 119 11.18 -15.54 14.99
C VAL A 119 12.15 -14.90 15.99
N LEU A 120 13.45 -14.87 15.70
CA LEU A 120 14.47 -14.46 16.68
C LEU A 120 14.37 -12.97 17.05
N GLU A 121 14.22 -12.08 16.08
CA GLU A 121 14.03 -10.65 16.36
C GLU A 121 12.64 -10.35 16.93
N ASN A 122 11.64 -11.16 16.60
CA ASN A 122 10.31 -11.04 17.21
C ASN A 122 10.33 -11.31 18.71
N VAL A 123 11.18 -12.20 19.21
CA VAL A 123 11.41 -12.38 20.66
C VAL A 123 11.82 -11.05 21.30
N LYS A 124 12.76 -10.33 20.70
CA LYS A 124 13.19 -9.03 21.24
C LYS A 124 12.09 -7.98 21.19
N ARG A 125 11.35 -7.90 20.08
CA ARG A 125 10.22 -6.96 19.93
C ARG A 125 9.12 -7.23 20.96
N THR A 126 8.79 -8.49 21.19
CA THR A 126 7.79 -8.91 22.19
C THR A 126 8.24 -8.57 23.61
N LEU A 127 9.50 -8.84 23.96
CA LEU A 127 10.02 -8.46 25.28
C LEU A 127 10.11 -6.94 25.46
N ALA A 128 10.35 -6.18 24.38
CA ALA A 128 10.45 -4.72 24.43
C ALA A 128 9.10 -4.03 24.68
N ILE A 129 7.97 -4.66 24.38
CA ILE A 129 6.64 -4.13 24.71
C ILE A 129 6.31 -4.31 26.19
N MET A 130 7.01 -5.20 26.89
CA MET A 130 6.78 -5.47 28.31
C MET A 130 7.60 -4.50 29.20
N PRO A 131 7.12 -4.19 30.41
CA PRO A 131 7.96 -3.66 31.47
C PRO A 131 9.11 -4.64 31.75
N SER A 132 10.33 -4.11 31.96
CA SER A 132 11.55 -4.93 32.11
C SER A 132 11.44 -6.01 33.19
N ALA A 133 10.77 -5.71 34.31
CA ALA A 133 10.57 -6.67 35.40
C ALA A 133 9.72 -7.89 34.97
N ILE A 134 8.78 -7.71 34.04
CA ILE A 134 7.91 -8.78 33.53
C ILE A 134 8.61 -9.53 32.40
N ALA A 135 9.36 -8.81 31.55
CA ALA A 135 10.15 -9.41 30.48
C ALA A 135 11.17 -10.45 31.01
N GLU A 136 11.72 -10.21 32.22
CA GLU A 136 12.66 -11.11 32.89
C GLU A 136 11.97 -12.26 33.65
N ASP A 137 10.68 -12.15 33.94
CA ASP A 137 9.90 -13.18 34.62
C ASP A 137 9.40 -14.23 33.63
N VAL A 138 10.13 -15.33 33.52
CA VAL A 138 9.74 -16.44 32.64
C VAL A 138 8.51 -17.18 33.14
N GLU A 139 8.14 -17.11 34.42
CA GLU A 139 6.97 -17.82 34.96
C GLU A 139 5.66 -17.12 34.59
N ALA A 140 5.71 -15.83 34.20
CA ALA A 140 4.56 -15.03 33.77
C ALA A 140 4.10 -15.35 32.32
N ARG A 141 3.85 -16.63 32.03
CA ARG A 141 3.50 -17.13 30.67
C ARG A 141 2.33 -16.38 30.04
N ASP A 142 1.30 -16.05 30.81
CA ASP A 142 0.13 -15.27 30.40
C ASP A 142 0.50 -13.86 29.90
N LYS A 143 1.44 -13.18 30.57
CA LYS A 143 1.92 -11.85 30.17
C LYS A 143 2.84 -11.92 28.94
N HIS A 144 3.65 -12.97 28.81
CA HIS A 144 4.38 -13.25 27.57
C HIS A 144 3.42 -13.50 26.40
N PHE A 145 2.34 -14.25 26.64
CA PHE A 145 1.30 -14.51 25.63
C PHE A 145 0.57 -13.23 25.20
N LEU A 146 0.18 -12.39 26.17
CA LEU A 146 -0.40 -11.09 25.91
C LEU A 146 0.52 -10.23 25.03
N SER A 147 1.79 -10.11 25.40
CA SER A 147 2.76 -9.33 24.61
C SER A 147 2.93 -9.89 23.19
N TRP A 148 3.03 -11.20 23.05
CA TRP A 148 3.20 -11.88 21.76
C TRP A 148 1.98 -11.67 20.85
N GLY A 149 0.76 -11.73 21.39
CA GLY A 149 -0.46 -11.45 20.64
C GLY A 149 -0.60 -9.99 20.23
N ILE A 150 -0.22 -9.06 21.12
CA ILE A 150 -0.18 -7.61 20.81
C ILE A 150 0.80 -7.34 19.67
N GLU A 151 2.05 -7.84 19.78
CA GLU A 151 3.08 -7.58 18.78
C GLU A 151 2.68 -8.14 17.42
N GLN A 152 2.05 -9.32 17.33
CA GLN A 152 1.57 -9.84 16.04
C GLN A 152 0.59 -8.92 15.33
N VAL A 153 -0.35 -8.34 16.07
CA VAL A 153 -1.32 -7.42 15.49
C VAL A 153 -0.64 -6.10 15.10
N LEU A 154 0.23 -5.55 15.95
CA LEU A 154 0.96 -4.32 15.64
C LEU A 154 1.92 -4.52 14.46
N GLU A 155 2.59 -5.66 14.36
CA GLU A 155 3.48 -6.01 13.26
C GLU A 155 2.72 -6.18 11.93
N SER A 156 1.47 -6.62 12.00
CA SER A 156 0.56 -6.67 10.85
C SER A 156 0.14 -5.25 10.44
N ILE A 157 -0.16 -4.40 11.42
CA ILE A 157 -0.49 -2.99 11.20
C ILE A 157 0.68 -2.22 10.58
N ASP A 158 1.91 -2.42 11.06
CA ASP A 158 3.11 -1.77 10.50
C ASP A 158 3.30 -2.12 9.01
N LYS A 159 2.95 -3.34 8.61
CA LYS A 159 3.00 -3.79 7.20
C LYS A 159 1.86 -3.21 6.35
N LEU A 160 0.69 -3.02 6.95
CA LEU A 160 -0.49 -2.45 6.28
C LEU A 160 -0.43 -0.91 6.21
N GLU A 161 0.32 -0.29 7.12
CA GLU A 161 0.64 1.13 7.08
C GLU A 161 1.61 1.41 5.93
N VAL A 162 1.32 2.44 5.14
CA VAL A 162 2.19 2.86 4.01
C VAL A 162 2.48 4.36 4.03
N ARG A 163 2.06 5.06 5.10
CA ARG A 163 2.10 6.54 5.18
C ARG A 163 2.89 7.07 6.35
N GLY A 164 2.80 6.42 7.52
CA GLY A 164 3.40 6.97 8.74
C GLY A 164 2.71 8.20 9.31
N ARG A 165 1.54 8.56 8.79
CA ARG A 165 0.74 9.73 9.17
C ARG A 165 -0.74 9.39 9.03
N ASP A 166 -1.61 10.24 9.56
CA ASP A 166 -3.05 10.05 9.79
C ASP A 166 -3.32 9.53 11.21
N SER A 167 -3.80 8.30 11.40
CA SER A 167 -4.08 7.78 12.76
C SER A 167 -4.07 6.26 12.81
N ALA A 168 -3.73 5.71 13.97
CA ALA A 168 -3.80 4.28 14.25
C ALA A 168 -4.38 4.02 15.64
N GLY A 169 -5.00 2.87 15.82
CA GLY A 169 -5.54 2.45 17.10
C GLY A 169 -5.63 0.95 17.25
N VAL A 170 -5.57 0.50 18.49
CA VAL A 170 -5.67 -0.92 18.88
C VAL A 170 -6.53 -1.05 20.13
N ALA A 171 -7.49 -1.97 20.09
CA ALA A 171 -8.23 -2.43 21.26
C ALA A 171 -7.70 -3.81 21.64
N VAL A 172 -7.01 -3.88 22.78
CA VAL A 172 -6.51 -5.11 23.38
C VAL A 172 -7.56 -5.58 24.38
N ALA A 173 -8.25 -6.68 24.09
CA ALA A 173 -9.25 -7.23 24.99
C ALA A 173 -8.91 -8.67 25.36
N PHE A 174 -9.16 -9.03 26.62
CA PHE A 174 -8.79 -10.33 27.15
C PHE A 174 -9.79 -10.77 28.22
N ILE A 175 -9.98 -12.08 28.36
CA ILE A 175 -10.95 -12.65 29.31
C ILE A 175 -10.26 -13.43 30.43
N LEU A 176 -10.70 -13.17 31.64
CA LEU A 176 -10.32 -13.87 32.86
C LEU A 176 -11.38 -14.91 33.23
N PRO A 177 -10.99 -16.13 33.63
CA PRO A 177 -11.90 -17.16 34.13
C PRO A 177 -12.73 -16.69 35.33
N GLU A 178 -13.81 -17.42 35.61
CA GLU A 178 -14.60 -17.22 36.82
C GLU A 178 -13.71 -17.29 38.08
N GLY A 179 -13.90 -16.34 39.00
CA GLY A 179 -13.21 -16.29 40.28
C GLY A 179 -11.85 -15.55 40.27
N ILE A 180 -11.36 -15.14 39.10
CA ILE A 180 -10.20 -14.25 39.00
C ILE A 180 -10.69 -12.80 39.00
N ASP A 181 -10.24 -12.03 39.99
CA ASP A 181 -10.52 -10.59 40.12
C ASP A 181 -9.39 -9.78 39.46
N PRO A 182 -9.65 -9.04 38.36
CA PRO A 182 -8.62 -8.23 37.71
C PRO A 182 -8.06 -7.12 38.62
N GLU A 183 -8.82 -6.68 39.62
CA GLU A 183 -8.43 -5.56 40.49
C GLU A 183 -7.63 -6.01 41.73
N ALA A 184 -7.46 -7.32 41.92
CA ALA A 184 -6.86 -7.87 43.13
C ALA A 184 -5.39 -7.45 43.32
N ALA A 185 -4.64 -7.31 42.22
CA ALA A 185 -3.23 -6.91 42.24
C ALA A 185 -3.03 -5.38 42.26
N LEU A 186 -4.09 -4.59 42.07
CA LEU A 186 -3.98 -3.14 41.89
C LEU A 186 -3.83 -2.41 43.24
N ASP A 187 -2.89 -1.48 43.29
CA ASP A 187 -2.75 -0.55 44.41
C ASP A 187 -3.81 0.56 44.39
N ALA A 188 -3.82 1.43 45.42
CA ALA A 188 -4.81 2.50 45.54
C ALA A 188 -4.71 3.56 44.42
N GLY A 189 -3.50 3.83 43.92
CA GLY A 189 -3.27 4.77 42.82
C GLY A 189 -3.75 4.19 41.50
N GLN A 190 -3.45 2.91 41.25
CA GLN A 190 -3.91 2.17 40.08
C GLN A 190 -5.44 2.04 40.05
N LYS A 191 -6.09 1.78 41.18
CA LYS A 191 -7.56 1.77 41.26
C LYS A 191 -8.17 3.13 40.93
N ALA A 192 -7.56 4.21 41.38
CA ALA A 192 -7.99 5.56 41.00
C ALA A 192 -7.75 5.85 39.52
N GLU A 193 -6.63 5.40 38.94
CA GLU A 193 -6.38 5.48 37.49
C GLU A 193 -7.40 4.68 36.70
N LEU A 194 -7.72 3.46 37.12
CA LEU A 194 -8.73 2.60 36.50
C LEU A 194 -10.11 3.26 36.53
N GLU A 195 -10.53 3.84 37.65
CA GLU A 195 -11.79 4.57 37.78
C GLU A 195 -11.83 5.76 36.79
N ALA A 196 -10.76 6.55 36.75
CA ALA A 196 -10.65 7.68 35.82
C ALA A 196 -10.73 7.22 34.36
N ARG A 197 -9.99 6.18 33.98
CA ARG A 197 -9.94 5.64 32.60
C ARG A 197 -11.22 4.91 32.18
N SER A 198 -11.97 4.38 33.15
CA SER A 198 -13.29 3.79 32.91
C SER A 198 -14.38 4.85 32.71
N SER A 199 -14.14 6.08 33.18
CA SER A 199 -15.06 7.21 32.99
C SER A 199 -14.87 7.96 31.66
N ILE A 200 -13.79 7.66 30.91
CA ILE A 200 -13.52 8.25 29.59
C ILE A 200 -14.64 7.88 28.61
N ALA A 201 -15.27 8.87 27.99
CA ALA A 201 -16.29 8.69 26.97
C ALA A 201 -15.70 8.64 25.54
N ASN A 202 -16.50 8.19 24.57
CA ASN A 202 -16.26 8.34 23.12
C ASN A 202 -15.01 7.65 22.54
N ALA A 203 -14.64 6.47 23.03
CA ALA A 203 -13.48 5.71 22.57
C ALA A 203 -12.20 6.57 22.48
N ASP A 204 -11.93 7.43 23.46
CA ASP A 204 -10.68 8.20 23.52
C ASP A 204 -9.47 7.28 23.77
N THR A 205 -8.27 7.83 23.69
CA THR A 205 -7.05 7.06 23.99
C THR A 205 -6.97 6.69 25.48
N ARG A 206 -6.39 5.52 25.76
CA ARG A 206 -6.24 4.93 27.10
C ARG A 206 -7.53 4.58 27.83
N GLN A 207 -8.70 4.50 27.17
CA GLN A 207 -9.91 3.99 27.82
C GLN A 207 -9.70 2.54 28.31
N VAL A 208 -10.21 2.23 29.51
CA VAL A 208 -10.28 0.86 30.06
C VAL A 208 -11.74 0.50 30.29
N LEU A 209 -12.14 -0.71 29.91
CA LEU A 209 -13.49 -1.21 30.18
C LEU A 209 -13.42 -2.59 30.84
N LEU A 210 -14.13 -2.72 31.97
CA LEU A 210 -14.37 -3.98 32.65
C LEU A 210 -15.80 -4.44 32.46
N ARG A 211 -15.98 -5.71 32.08
CA ARG A 211 -17.30 -6.32 31.92
C ARG A 211 -17.32 -7.71 32.54
N LYS A 212 -18.13 -7.86 33.60
CA LYS A 212 -18.49 -9.18 34.12
C LYS A 212 -19.58 -9.81 33.26
N LEU A 213 -19.37 -11.06 32.86
CA LEU A 213 -20.31 -11.87 32.09
C LEU A 213 -21.24 -12.65 33.02
N ASP A 214 -22.35 -13.13 32.46
CA ASP A 214 -23.37 -13.89 33.21
C ASP A 214 -22.85 -15.25 33.70
N ASP A 215 -21.82 -15.79 33.05
CA ASP A 215 -21.12 -17.02 33.43
C ASP A 215 -19.99 -16.80 34.46
N GLY A 216 -19.87 -15.59 35.00
CA GLY A 216 -18.90 -15.25 36.05
C GLY A 216 -17.51 -14.87 35.55
N ARG A 217 -17.20 -15.02 34.25
CA ARG A 217 -15.96 -14.53 33.65
C ARG A 217 -15.91 -13.00 33.63
N THR A 218 -14.71 -12.44 33.57
CA THR A 218 -14.51 -10.98 33.48
C THR A 218 -13.69 -10.64 32.25
N VAL A 219 -14.23 -9.75 31.41
CA VAL A 219 -13.57 -9.23 30.21
C VAL A 219 -12.95 -7.87 30.53
N CYS A 220 -11.69 -7.70 30.15
CA CYS A 220 -10.92 -6.46 30.28
C CYS A 220 -10.58 -5.96 28.87
N ARG A 221 -10.85 -4.69 28.55
CA ARG A 221 -10.47 -4.05 27.28
C ARG A 221 -9.68 -2.78 27.53
N PHE A 222 -8.55 -2.65 26.83
CA PHE A 222 -7.67 -1.48 26.83
C PHE A 222 -7.61 -0.90 25.42
N LEU A 223 -7.80 0.42 25.30
CA LEU A 223 -7.82 1.12 24.01
C LEU A 223 -6.63 2.07 23.91
N TYR A 224 -5.86 1.97 22.84
CA TYR A 224 -4.74 2.86 22.54
C TYR A 224 -4.94 3.49 21.18
N LYS A 225 -4.77 4.80 21.08
CA LYS A 225 -4.95 5.56 19.84
C LYS A 225 -3.91 6.66 19.70
N VAL A 226 -3.51 6.89 18.45
CA VAL A 226 -2.62 7.97 18.04
C VAL A 226 -3.17 8.61 16.77
N ALA A 227 -3.04 9.94 16.67
CA ALA A 227 -3.34 10.69 15.46
C ALA A 227 -2.25 11.72 15.20
N GLN A 228 -1.65 11.69 14.02
CA GLN A 228 -0.55 12.54 13.59
C GLN A 228 -0.82 13.12 12.21
N LEU A 229 -0.83 14.45 12.10
CA LEU A 229 -0.95 15.14 10.81
C LEU A 229 0.31 14.97 9.94
N VAL A 230 1.46 14.83 10.61
CA VAL A 230 2.78 14.66 10.01
C VAL A 230 3.50 13.57 10.78
N GLY A 231 4.09 12.62 10.08
CA GLY A 231 4.84 11.50 10.65
C GLY A 231 5.49 10.66 9.54
N GLN A 232 6.34 9.73 9.95
CA GLN A 232 7.06 8.77 9.11
C GLN A 232 6.57 7.36 9.37
N LEU A 233 6.77 6.48 8.39
CA LEU A 233 6.33 5.09 8.50
C LEU A 233 6.94 4.42 9.74
N GLY A 234 6.08 3.88 10.60
CA GLY A 234 6.45 3.27 11.88
C GLY A 234 6.19 4.16 13.10
N ASP A 235 5.98 5.47 12.94
CA ASP A 235 5.77 6.38 14.08
C ASP A 235 4.51 6.01 14.87
N ASN A 236 3.40 5.70 14.18
CA ASN A 236 2.16 5.28 14.83
C ASN A 236 2.34 3.99 15.63
N GLY A 237 2.97 2.97 15.04
CA GLY A 237 3.28 1.70 15.70
C GLY A 237 4.20 1.89 16.92
N ALA A 238 5.19 2.78 16.83
CA ALA A 238 6.08 3.10 17.95
C ALA A 238 5.33 3.76 19.12
N VAL A 239 4.49 4.76 18.85
CA VAL A 239 3.67 5.43 19.88
C VAL A 239 2.71 4.46 20.55
N LEU A 240 2.08 3.56 19.80
CA LEU A 240 1.19 2.54 20.37
C LEU A 240 1.96 1.58 21.27
N ARG A 241 3.16 1.12 20.86
CA ARG A 241 4.00 0.24 21.68
C ARG A 241 4.45 0.92 22.98
N GLU A 242 4.87 2.18 22.91
CA GLU A 242 5.25 2.96 24.10
C GLU A 242 4.08 3.13 25.08
N ALA A 243 2.88 3.43 24.56
CA ALA A 243 1.68 3.57 25.37
C ALA A 243 1.27 2.25 26.06
N ILE A 244 1.49 1.11 25.40
CA ILE A 244 1.23 -0.24 25.94
C ILE A 244 2.29 -0.62 26.98
N GLN A 245 3.56 -0.37 26.67
CA GLN A 245 4.69 -0.70 27.56
C GLN A 245 4.58 0.03 28.90
N SER A 246 4.15 1.29 28.88
CA SER A 246 4.00 2.12 30.07
C SER A 246 2.70 1.90 30.85
N ASP A 247 1.80 1.02 30.39
CA ASP A 247 0.49 0.83 31.00
C ASP A 247 0.49 -0.24 32.10
N SER A 248 0.78 0.17 33.34
CA SER A 248 0.80 -0.77 34.49
C SER A 248 -0.52 -1.53 34.70
N LEU A 249 -1.67 -0.90 34.41
CA LEU A 249 -2.99 -1.54 34.57
C LEU A 249 -3.13 -2.75 33.64
N LEU A 250 -2.70 -2.63 32.39
CA LEU A 250 -2.74 -3.73 31.42
C LEU A 250 -1.99 -4.95 31.96
N TRP A 251 -0.77 -4.73 32.43
CA TRP A 251 0.13 -5.81 32.83
C TRP A 251 -0.25 -6.47 34.15
N ASP A 252 -0.78 -5.72 35.11
CA ASP A 252 -1.18 -6.28 36.40
C ASP A 252 -2.51 -7.04 36.31
N MET A 253 -3.45 -6.54 35.50
CA MET A 253 -4.78 -7.13 35.30
C MET A 253 -4.77 -8.37 34.38
N ALA A 254 -3.70 -8.60 33.63
CA ALA A 254 -3.59 -9.72 32.68
C ALA A 254 -3.32 -11.09 33.32
N SER A 255 -3.08 -11.11 34.64
CA SER A 255 -2.75 -12.34 35.37
C SER A 255 -3.92 -13.34 35.31
N GLY A 256 -3.69 -14.52 34.75
CA GLY A 256 -4.72 -15.55 34.56
C GLY A 256 -5.57 -15.38 33.29
N LEU A 257 -5.10 -14.59 32.32
CA LEU A 257 -5.66 -14.50 30.97
C LEU A 257 -5.95 -15.91 30.40
N ALA A 258 -7.15 -16.12 29.84
CA ALA A 258 -7.53 -17.34 29.13
C ALA A 258 -7.57 -17.18 27.60
N THR A 259 -8.32 -16.21 27.09
CA THR A 259 -8.47 -15.92 25.65
C THR A 259 -8.18 -14.44 25.36
N LEU A 260 -7.48 -14.18 24.26
CA LEU A 260 -7.10 -12.86 23.76
C LEU A 260 -7.91 -12.51 22.50
N ASN A 261 -8.45 -11.30 22.43
CA ASN A 261 -9.19 -10.77 21.29
C ASN A 261 -8.71 -9.34 21.03
N ILE A 262 -7.94 -9.14 19.97
CA ILE A 262 -7.34 -7.85 19.62
C ILE A 262 -7.85 -7.42 18.26
N ILE A 263 -8.30 -6.16 18.16
CA ILE A 263 -8.58 -5.51 16.87
C ILE A 263 -7.74 -4.24 16.76
N ALA A 264 -7.17 -4.00 15.59
CA ALA A 264 -6.39 -2.81 15.31
C ALA A 264 -6.67 -2.25 13.91
N HIS A 265 -6.39 -0.97 13.75
CA HIS A 265 -6.61 -0.28 12.49
C HIS A 265 -5.66 0.89 12.26
N THR A 266 -5.16 1.03 11.03
CA THR A 266 -4.57 2.27 10.52
C THR A 266 -5.55 2.94 9.59
N ARG A 267 -5.83 4.22 9.82
CA ARG A 267 -6.89 4.95 9.15
C ARG A 267 -6.33 5.92 8.12
N TRP A 268 -6.77 5.76 6.88
CA TRP A 268 -6.75 6.82 5.87
C TRP A 268 -8.10 7.56 5.93
N ALA A 269 -8.10 8.76 6.48
CA ALA A 269 -9.33 9.49 6.81
C ALA A 269 -10.14 9.91 5.56
N SER A 270 -11.08 9.09 5.08
CA SER A 270 -12.04 9.43 4.00
C SER A 270 -13.04 10.52 4.40
N ASN A 271 -13.72 10.31 5.52
CA ASN A 271 -14.71 11.22 6.10
C ASN A 271 -14.26 11.70 7.48
N GLY A 272 -14.26 13.02 7.73
CA GLY A 272 -13.83 13.58 9.01
C GLY A 272 -12.32 13.81 9.13
N ILE A 273 -11.93 14.76 10.00
CA ILE A 273 -10.53 15.18 10.16
C ILE A 273 -9.67 14.08 10.80
N ILE A 274 -8.35 14.22 10.67
CA ILE A 274 -7.39 13.39 11.41
C ILE A 274 -7.41 13.83 12.88
N SER A 275 -7.95 12.99 13.76
CA SER A 275 -8.03 13.22 15.20
C SER A 275 -8.18 11.89 15.95
N VAL A 276 -7.83 11.88 17.24
CA VAL A 276 -7.98 10.68 18.10
C VAL A 276 -9.44 10.19 18.15
N PRO A 277 -10.47 11.05 18.34
CA PRO A 277 -11.86 10.59 18.36
C PRO A 277 -12.35 9.96 17.04
N ASN A 278 -11.74 10.33 15.91
CA ASN A 278 -12.05 9.74 14.60
C ASN A 278 -11.24 8.47 14.30
N CYS A 279 -10.21 8.16 15.09
CA CYS A 279 -9.41 6.97 14.93
C CYS A 279 -10.22 5.71 15.28
N HIS A 280 -10.06 4.63 14.51
CA HIS A 280 -10.69 3.35 14.81
C HIS A 280 -9.78 2.53 15.75
N PRO A 281 -10.30 1.62 16.59
CA PRO A 281 -11.71 1.21 16.72
C PRO A 281 -12.64 2.29 17.32
N VAL A 282 -13.91 2.31 16.92
CA VAL A 282 -14.94 3.24 17.43
C VAL A 282 -16.04 2.50 18.19
N ASP A 283 -16.55 3.12 19.26
CA ASP A 283 -17.66 2.59 20.08
C ASP A 283 -19.02 3.16 19.66
N GLY A 284 -20.10 2.68 20.28
CA GLY A 284 -21.46 3.14 20.01
C GLY A 284 -21.92 4.33 20.86
N LEU A 285 -21.09 4.92 21.71
CA LEU A 285 -21.53 5.97 22.64
C LEU A 285 -22.10 7.19 21.90
N VAL A 286 -23.23 7.69 22.38
CA VAL A 286 -23.94 8.89 21.91
C VAL A 286 -24.32 9.74 23.12
N GLU A 287 -24.57 11.03 22.90
CA GLU A 287 -25.09 11.93 23.93
C GLU A 287 -26.64 12.02 23.84
N GLY A 288 -27.32 12.35 24.95
CA GLY A 288 -28.78 12.44 25.06
C GLY A 288 -29.40 11.45 26.06
N ASP A 289 -30.73 11.45 26.19
CA ASP A 289 -31.51 10.62 27.15
C ASP A 289 -31.71 9.16 26.66
N VAL A 290 -30.67 8.54 26.10
CA VAL A 290 -30.72 7.15 25.62
C VAL A 290 -29.72 6.30 26.41
N SER A 291 -30.18 5.16 26.96
CA SER A 291 -29.35 4.26 27.75
C SER A 291 -28.12 3.79 26.97
N THR A 292 -26.93 3.97 27.56
CA THR A 292 -25.65 3.94 26.86
C THR A 292 -24.92 2.61 26.93
N GLY A 293 -25.60 1.44 26.98
CA GLY A 293 -24.96 0.09 26.96
C GLY A 293 -24.17 -0.26 25.67
N LEU A 294 -23.75 0.77 24.95
CA LEU A 294 -23.20 0.89 23.60
C LEU A 294 -21.67 0.75 23.57
N GLU A 295 -21.02 0.89 24.71
CA GLU A 295 -19.57 0.76 24.92
C GLU A 295 -19.07 -0.70 24.85
N ARG A 296 -20.00 -1.66 24.82
CA ARG A 296 -19.72 -3.11 24.79
C ARG A 296 -19.18 -3.62 23.45
N THR A 297 -19.32 -2.85 22.39
CA THR A 297 -18.87 -3.23 21.05
C THR A 297 -17.95 -2.18 20.47
N MET A 298 -16.88 -2.62 19.83
CA MET A 298 -15.96 -1.78 19.07
C MET A 298 -15.95 -2.24 17.62
N PHE A 299 -15.94 -1.28 16.71
CA PHE A 299 -15.93 -1.52 15.27
C PHE A 299 -14.70 -0.88 14.63
N VAL A 300 -14.12 -1.58 13.67
CA VAL A 300 -13.17 -1.01 12.69
C VAL A 300 -13.77 -1.14 11.30
N LEU A 301 -13.57 -0.12 10.47
CA LEU A 301 -14.08 -0.05 9.10
C LEU A 301 -12.95 0.30 8.14
N ASN A 302 -12.79 -0.52 7.12
CA ASN A 302 -12.13 -0.19 5.87
C ASN A 302 -13.20 0.12 4.83
N GLY A 303 -13.05 1.25 4.13
CA GLY A 303 -14.03 1.77 3.18
C GLY A 303 -14.95 2.82 3.81
N ASP A 304 -16.13 3.00 3.25
CA ASP A 304 -17.02 4.13 3.51
C ASP A 304 -18.49 3.68 3.63
N VAL A 305 -19.23 4.29 4.57
CA VAL A 305 -20.68 4.20 4.69
C VAL A 305 -21.31 5.41 4.00
N ASP A 306 -21.66 5.27 2.73
CA ASP A 306 -22.11 6.38 1.87
C ASP A 306 -23.39 7.07 2.39
N ASN A 307 -24.30 6.30 3.00
CA ASN A 307 -25.56 6.78 3.52
C ASN A 307 -25.54 7.11 5.04
N TYR A 308 -24.35 7.29 5.66
CA TYR A 308 -24.25 7.48 7.11
C TYR A 308 -25.05 8.66 7.65
N ARG A 309 -25.18 9.77 6.89
CA ARG A 309 -25.96 10.95 7.32
C ARG A 309 -27.43 10.64 7.48
N THR A 310 -28.01 9.95 6.49
CA THR A 310 -29.39 9.47 6.54
C THR A 310 -29.60 8.55 7.73
N LEU A 311 -28.66 7.63 7.97
CA LEU A 311 -28.71 6.70 9.11
C LEU A 311 -28.64 7.42 10.46
N VAL A 312 -27.85 8.51 10.56
CA VAL A 312 -27.79 9.38 11.75
C VAL A 312 -29.13 10.05 11.99
N GLU A 313 -29.77 10.62 10.96
CA GLU A 313 -31.09 11.25 11.09
C GLU A 313 -32.16 10.25 11.53
N GLU A 314 -32.23 9.09 10.86
CA GLU A 314 -33.26 8.08 11.08
C GLU A 314 -33.14 7.35 12.42
N THR A 315 -31.92 7.18 12.94
CA THR A 315 -31.68 6.26 14.07
C THR A 315 -31.19 6.97 15.33
N VAL A 316 -30.43 8.05 15.17
CA VAL A 316 -29.79 8.75 16.28
C VAL A 316 -30.65 9.95 16.68
N LEU A 317 -30.86 10.88 15.75
CA LEU A 317 -31.62 12.11 16.01
C LEU A 317 -33.09 11.83 16.31
N SER A 318 -33.71 10.89 15.58
CA SER A 318 -35.11 10.49 15.80
C SER A 318 -35.39 9.94 17.20
N LYS A 319 -34.37 9.44 17.90
CA LYS A 319 -34.43 8.92 19.27
C LYS A 319 -34.00 9.93 20.33
N GLY A 320 -33.74 11.17 19.94
CA GLY A 320 -33.26 12.22 20.85
C GLY A 320 -31.80 12.07 21.27
N ALA A 321 -31.04 11.22 20.58
CA ALA A 321 -29.60 11.10 20.76
C ALA A 321 -28.83 11.94 19.72
N TYR A 322 -27.55 12.19 19.95
CA TYR A 322 -26.67 12.84 18.98
C TYR A 322 -25.22 12.34 19.07
N ILE A 323 -24.52 12.34 17.93
CA ILE A 323 -23.09 12.04 17.87
C ILE A 323 -22.31 13.34 18.18
N PRO A 324 -21.33 13.32 19.10
CA PRO A 324 -20.52 14.50 19.41
C PRO A 324 -19.85 15.08 18.15
N PRO A 325 -19.90 16.40 17.91
CA PRO A 325 -19.34 17.01 16.68
C PRO A 325 -17.84 16.77 16.45
N VAL A 326 -17.09 16.48 17.52
CA VAL A 326 -15.67 16.13 17.44
C VAL A 326 -15.45 14.79 16.71
N ILE A 327 -16.48 13.94 16.65
CA ILE A 327 -16.51 12.68 15.91
C ILE A 327 -17.23 12.91 14.59
N SER A 328 -16.46 12.92 13.51
CA SER A 328 -16.91 13.15 12.13
C SER A 328 -16.68 11.96 11.20
N THR A 329 -16.12 10.86 11.72
CA THR A 329 -15.98 9.60 10.97
C THR A 329 -17.33 8.91 10.76
N ASP A 330 -17.55 8.40 9.56
CA ASP A 330 -18.73 7.65 9.16
C ASP A 330 -18.81 6.29 9.88
N ALA A 331 -17.66 5.67 10.18
CA ALA A 331 -17.58 4.40 10.91
C ALA A 331 -18.33 4.39 12.25
N LYS A 332 -18.50 5.57 12.88
CA LYS A 332 -19.22 5.72 14.15
C LYS A 332 -20.67 5.23 14.06
N ILE A 333 -21.29 5.27 12.88
CA ILE A 333 -22.67 4.84 12.72
C ILE A 333 -22.85 3.32 12.94
N LEU A 334 -21.83 2.51 12.64
CA LEU A 334 -21.92 1.05 12.72
C LEU A 334 -22.25 0.52 14.14
N PRO A 335 -21.46 0.84 15.19
CA PRO A 335 -21.80 0.43 16.55
C PRO A 335 -23.09 1.10 17.05
N VAL A 336 -23.40 2.33 16.61
CA VAL A 336 -24.62 3.02 17.02
C VAL A 336 -25.87 2.29 16.48
N LEU A 337 -25.87 1.90 15.21
CA LEU A 337 -26.95 1.09 14.61
C LEU A 337 -27.09 -0.26 15.30
N PHE A 338 -25.97 -0.93 15.60
CA PHE A 338 -25.97 -2.26 16.23
C PHE A 338 -26.84 -2.29 17.50
N HIS A 339 -26.77 -1.22 18.29
CA HIS A 339 -27.48 -1.13 19.55
C HIS A 339 -28.80 -0.37 19.48
N LEU A 340 -28.88 0.74 18.73
CA LEU A 340 -30.08 1.56 18.72
C LEU A 340 -31.20 0.92 17.89
N ASP A 341 -30.92 0.21 16.80
CA ASP A 341 -31.99 -0.33 15.94
C ASP A 341 -32.66 -1.58 16.47
N ASN A 342 -31.95 -2.37 17.26
CA ASN A 342 -32.37 -3.73 17.58
C ASN A 342 -32.64 -3.86 19.08
N PRO A 343 -33.65 -4.66 19.48
CA PRO A 343 -33.84 -4.99 20.88
C PRO A 343 -32.61 -5.70 21.45
N ALA A 344 -32.27 -5.39 22.70
CA ALA A 344 -31.10 -5.94 23.39
C ALA A 344 -31.10 -7.48 23.47
N GLU A 345 -32.28 -8.11 23.44
CA GLU A 345 -32.50 -9.56 23.57
C GLU A 345 -32.36 -10.36 22.25
N GLY A 346 -31.91 -9.75 21.15
CA GLY A 346 -31.69 -10.44 19.87
C GLY A 346 -30.38 -11.24 19.76
N ASP A 347 -30.27 -12.07 18.72
CA ASP A 347 -29.01 -12.73 18.34
C ASP A 347 -27.97 -11.71 17.81
N ALA A 348 -26.72 -11.82 18.25
CA ALA A 348 -25.67 -10.86 17.92
C ALA A 348 -25.26 -10.94 16.44
N GLU A 349 -25.25 -12.14 15.85
CA GLU A 349 -24.96 -12.34 14.43
C GLU A 349 -26.05 -11.72 13.57
N ASP A 350 -27.32 -11.94 13.90
CA ASP A 350 -28.44 -11.32 13.20
C ASP A 350 -28.43 -9.79 13.30
N ARG A 351 -28.14 -9.22 14.48
CA ARG A 351 -27.97 -7.77 14.64
C ARG A 351 -26.84 -7.24 13.76
N PHE A 352 -25.68 -7.88 13.78
CA PHE A 352 -24.53 -7.48 12.98
C PHE A 352 -24.85 -7.48 11.48
N ARG A 353 -25.51 -8.53 10.98
CA ARG A 353 -25.97 -8.59 9.58
C ARG A 353 -27.00 -7.51 9.24
N ASN A 354 -27.91 -7.18 10.15
CA ASN A 354 -28.91 -6.14 9.93
C ASN A 354 -28.30 -4.74 9.83
N VAL A 355 -27.26 -4.43 10.62
CA VAL A 355 -26.48 -3.19 10.47
C VAL A 355 -25.92 -3.07 9.05
N LEU A 356 -25.23 -4.12 8.59
CA LEU A 356 -24.59 -4.13 7.27
C LEU A 356 -25.58 -4.05 6.10
N LYS A 357 -26.80 -4.56 6.27
CA LYS A 357 -27.87 -4.43 5.27
C LYS A 357 -28.28 -2.97 5.06
N ARG A 358 -28.37 -2.18 6.13
CA ARG A 358 -28.76 -0.77 6.07
C ARG A 358 -27.66 0.13 5.52
N CYS A 359 -26.39 -0.24 5.66
CA CYS A 359 -25.27 0.54 5.16
C CYS A 359 -25.13 0.43 3.64
N GLU A 360 -25.09 1.54 2.94
CA GLU A 360 -24.69 1.62 1.53
C GLU A 360 -23.20 1.99 1.44
N GLY A 361 -22.50 1.49 0.42
CA GLY A 361 -21.08 1.76 0.19
C GLY A 361 -20.23 0.49 0.07
N SER A 362 -18.93 0.67 0.28
CA SER A 362 -17.93 -0.40 0.25
C SER A 362 -17.35 -0.55 1.65
N LEU A 363 -17.54 -1.72 2.26
CA LEU A 363 -17.29 -1.95 3.67
C LEU A 363 -16.52 -3.26 3.88
N ALA A 364 -15.48 -3.18 4.67
CA ALA A 364 -14.83 -4.30 5.35
C ALA A 364 -14.83 -3.98 6.84
N VAL A 365 -15.64 -4.69 7.62
CA VAL A 365 -15.92 -4.41 9.03
C VAL A 365 -15.46 -5.57 9.91
N VAL A 366 -14.78 -5.23 11.01
CA VAL A 366 -14.56 -6.15 12.14
C VAL A 366 -15.26 -5.58 13.37
N MET A 367 -16.05 -6.40 14.05
CA MET A 367 -16.68 -6.07 15.33
C MET A 367 -16.12 -6.95 16.43
N GLN A 368 -15.64 -6.33 17.50
CA GLN A 368 -15.36 -6.96 18.78
C GLN A 368 -16.55 -6.73 19.72
N ASN A 369 -17.12 -7.80 20.25
CA ASN A 369 -18.27 -7.75 21.15
C ASN A 369 -17.92 -8.36 22.50
N LEU A 370 -17.89 -7.55 23.56
CA LEU A 370 -17.49 -8.05 24.88
C LEU A 370 -18.56 -8.94 25.54
N SER A 371 -19.80 -8.96 25.04
CA SER A 371 -20.83 -9.89 25.53
C SER A 371 -20.76 -11.27 24.84
N ASP A 372 -20.05 -11.36 23.72
CA ASP A 372 -19.78 -12.58 22.97
C ASP A 372 -18.28 -12.59 22.65
N PHE A 373 -17.49 -12.62 23.73
CA PHE A 373 -16.04 -12.39 23.68
C PHE A 373 -15.29 -13.47 22.91
N ASP A 374 -15.82 -14.70 22.96
CA ASP A 374 -15.26 -15.88 22.33
C ASP A 374 -15.43 -15.87 20.79
N SER A 375 -16.11 -14.85 20.24
CA SER A 375 -16.40 -14.71 18.82
C SER A 375 -15.77 -13.44 18.21
N GLN A 376 -15.28 -13.54 16.98
CA GLN A 376 -14.88 -12.41 16.14
C GLN A 376 -15.82 -12.29 14.93
N PHE A 377 -16.45 -11.13 14.79
CA PHE A 377 -17.42 -10.86 13.73
C PHE A 377 -16.75 -10.10 12.58
N LEU A 378 -16.85 -10.64 11.37
CA LEU A 378 -16.29 -10.08 10.15
C LEU A 378 -17.38 -9.88 9.11
N ALA A 379 -17.31 -8.82 8.31
CA ALA A 379 -18.18 -8.67 7.16
C ALA A 379 -17.56 -7.87 6.02
N GLN A 380 -17.98 -8.22 4.80
CA GLN A 380 -17.59 -7.51 3.58
C GLN A 380 -18.84 -7.21 2.73
N LYS A 381 -18.98 -5.97 2.26
CA LYS A 381 -20.04 -5.54 1.35
C LYS A 381 -19.48 -4.54 0.33
N GLY A 382 -19.95 -4.59 -0.92
CA GLY A 382 -19.46 -3.72 -1.99
C GLY A 382 -18.12 -4.18 -2.58
N SER A 383 -17.52 -3.35 -3.43
CA SER A 383 -16.29 -3.65 -4.17
C SER A 383 -15.11 -2.80 -3.69
N GLY A 384 -13.89 -3.35 -3.72
CA GLY A 384 -12.65 -2.61 -3.48
C GLY A 384 -12.07 -2.70 -2.07
N GLN A 385 -12.78 -3.35 -1.13
CA GLN A 385 -12.24 -3.76 0.18
C GLN A 385 -12.21 -5.29 0.26
N SER A 386 -11.24 -5.84 0.99
CA SER A 386 -11.09 -7.28 1.18
C SER A 386 -10.68 -7.62 2.62
N PHE A 387 -11.01 -8.84 3.04
CA PHE A 387 -10.40 -9.51 4.19
C PHE A 387 -9.81 -10.84 3.77
N TYR A 388 -8.79 -11.22 4.52
CA TYR A 388 -8.19 -12.54 4.48
C TYR A 388 -8.25 -13.07 5.91
N VAL A 389 -8.72 -14.31 6.06
CA VAL A 389 -8.74 -15.02 7.33
C VAL A 389 -7.66 -16.09 7.29
N GLY A 390 -6.70 -16.03 8.20
CA GLY A 390 -5.66 -17.03 8.39
C GLY A 390 -5.92 -17.83 9.67
N HIS A 391 -5.65 -19.13 9.62
CA HIS A 391 -5.67 -20.01 10.79
C HIS A 391 -4.23 -20.29 11.23
N THR A 392 -3.92 -20.08 12.51
CA THR A 392 -2.62 -20.39 13.14
C THR A 392 -2.80 -21.49 14.20
N LEU A 393 -1.71 -21.97 14.82
CA LEU A 393 -1.83 -22.90 15.95
C LEU A 393 -2.44 -22.25 17.20
N ASP A 394 -2.30 -20.93 17.34
CA ASP A 394 -2.72 -20.18 18.52
C ASP A 394 -4.08 -19.47 18.32
N GLY A 395 -4.69 -19.54 17.14
CA GLY A 395 -6.02 -19.00 16.88
C GLY A 395 -6.23 -18.47 15.45
N TRP A 396 -7.11 -17.47 15.33
CA TRP A 396 -7.47 -16.83 14.08
C TRP A 396 -6.77 -15.48 13.92
N LEU A 397 -6.15 -15.28 12.76
CA LEU A 397 -5.57 -14.01 12.35
C LEU A 397 -6.37 -13.44 11.18
N VAL A 398 -6.72 -12.17 11.23
CA VAL A 398 -7.41 -11.48 10.13
C VAL A 398 -6.58 -10.29 9.71
N ALA A 399 -6.45 -10.08 8.40
CA ALA A 399 -5.85 -8.88 7.85
C ALA A 399 -6.64 -8.38 6.64
N SER A 400 -6.63 -7.08 6.38
CA SER A 400 -7.25 -6.50 5.19
C SER A 400 -6.48 -6.82 3.89
N GLU A 401 -5.20 -7.20 4.00
CA GLU A 401 -4.39 -7.70 2.90
C GLU A 401 -3.53 -8.91 3.31
N ALA A 402 -3.29 -9.83 2.36
CA ALA A 402 -2.55 -11.06 2.61
C ALA A 402 -1.12 -10.83 3.11
N TYR A 403 -0.46 -9.75 2.66
CA TYR A 403 0.89 -9.42 3.15
C TYR A 403 0.90 -8.96 4.62
N GLY A 404 -0.23 -8.52 5.17
CA GLY A 404 -0.38 -8.23 6.60
C GLY A 404 -0.25 -9.49 7.47
N MET A 405 -0.54 -10.67 6.92
CA MET A 405 -0.45 -11.96 7.61
C MET A 405 0.70 -12.85 7.13
N ALA A 406 1.45 -12.46 6.10
CA ALA A 406 2.50 -13.27 5.49
C ALA A 406 3.63 -13.70 6.45
N ALA A 407 3.78 -13.00 7.58
CA ALA A 407 4.72 -13.37 8.64
C ALA A 407 4.21 -14.49 9.58
N ARG A 408 2.90 -14.79 9.55
CA ARG A 408 2.23 -15.71 10.50
C ARG A 408 1.34 -16.75 9.82
N ALA A 409 1.07 -16.63 8.52
CA ALA A 409 0.28 -17.56 7.75
C ALA A 409 0.87 -17.78 6.34
N ARG A 410 0.71 -19.01 5.81
CA ARG A 410 1.06 -19.38 4.42
C ARG A 410 -0.14 -19.69 3.55
N SER A 411 -1.33 -19.69 4.14
CA SER A 411 -2.60 -19.75 3.43
C SER A 411 -3.62 -18.84 4.12
N SER A 412 -4.65 -18.46 3.37
CA SER A 412 -5.77 -17.67 3.88
C SER A 412 -7.05 -17.97 3.14
N TYR A 413 -8.15 -17.58 3.75
CA TYR A 413 -9.49 -17.62 3.18
C TYR A 413 -9.90 -16.18 2.82
N PRO A 414 -9.78 -15.76 1.56
CA PRO A 414 -10.27 -14.45 1.14
C PRO A 414 -11.80 -14.39 1.25
N MET A 415 -12.31 -13.33 1.88
CA MET A 415 -13.75 -13.07 2.02
C MET A 415 -14.37 -12.39 0.79
N ALA A 416 -13.57 -12.09 -0.23
CA ALA A 416 -14.00 -11.37 -1.43
C ALA A 416 -14.89 -12.24 -2.33
N VAL A 417 -16.12 -12.49 -1.90
CA VAL A 417 -17.14 -13.13 -2.70
C VAL A 417 -17.77 -12.07 -3.60
N HIS A 418 -17.55 -12.17 -4.91
CA HIS A 418 -18.11 -11.27 -5.92
C HIS A 418 -19.63 -11.47 -6.08
N ARG A 419 -20.42 -11.13 -5.05
CA ARG A 419 -21.88 -11.12 -5.08
C ARG A 419 -22.39 -9.82 -4.47
N GLN A 420 -23.36 -9.18 -5.14
CA GLN A 420 -23.83 -7.82 -4.82
C GLN A 420 -24.31 -7.61 -3.37
N GLY A 421 -24.76 -8.67 -2.69
CA GLY A 421 -25.33 -8.58 -1.34
C GLY A 421 -24.32 -8.43 -0.19
N GLY A 422 -23.06 -8.84 -0.37
CA GLY A 422 -22.07 -8.95 0.70
C GLY A 422 -22.21 -10.21 1.56
N VAL A 423 -21.23 -10.43 2.46
CA VAL A 423 -21.11 -11.62 3.32
C VAL A 423 -20.68 -11.26 4.75
N SER A 424 -21.00 -12.12 5.72
CA SER A 424 -20.48 -12.09 7.09
C SER A 424 -19.86 -13.43 7.48
N VAL A 425 -18.81 -13.41 8.28
CA VAL A 425 -18.11 -14.60 8.82
C VAL A 425 -17.95 -14.42 10.33
N ILE A 426 -18.24 -15.48 11.10
CA ILE A 426 -18.05 -15.52 12.55
C ILE A 426 -16.98 -16.56 12.86
N LEU A 427 -15.89 -16.14 13.49
CA LEU A 427 -14.81 -17.01 13.95
C LEU A 427 -14.92 -17.20 15.46
N ARG A 428 -14.60 -18.39 15.98
CA ARG A 428 -14.70 -18.71 17.41
C ARG A 428 -13.39 -19.26 17.97
N ASP A 429 -13.11 -18.98 19.25
CA ASP A 429 -11.93 -19.50 19.96
C ASP A 429 -11.93 -21.04 20.07
N THR A 430 -13.12 -21.65 20.02
CA THR A 430 -13.34 -23.10 20.07
C THR A 430 -13.35 -23.80 18.70
N ASP A 431 -13.16 -23.08 17.59
CA ASP A 431 -13.14 -23.72 16.27
C ASP A 431 -12.00 -24.76 16.21
N PRO A 432 -12.28 -26.03 15.83
CA PRO A 432 -11.25 -27.07 15.78
C PRO A 432 -10.11 -26.73 14.81
N ALA A 433 -8.93 -27.30 15.06
CA ALA A 433 -7.81 -27.20 14.13
C ALA A 433 -8.20 -27.68 12.72
N GLY A 434 -7.94 -26.86 11.71
CA GLY A 434 -8.32 -27.14 10.31
C GLY A 434 -9.76 -26.78 9.95
N SER A 435 -10.47 -26.04 10.81
CA SER A 435 -11.78 -25.47 10.48
C SER A 435 -11.69 -24.55 9.27
N VAL A 436 -12.72 -24.61 8.41
CA VAL A 436 -12.86 -23.74 7.26
C VAL A 436 -13.91 -22.68 7.59
N PRO A 437 -13.60 -21.37 7.52
CA PRO A 437 -14.56 -20.32 7.79
C PRO A 437 -15.77 -20.40 6.84
N GLU A 438 -16.97 -20.22 7.41
CA GLU A 438 -18.22 -20.18 6.65
C GLU A 438 -18.70 -18.74 6.48
N ALA A 439 -18.87 -18.33 5.22
CA ALA A 439 -19.44 -17.05 4.86
C ALA A 439 -20.96 -17.17 4.73
N LYS A 440 -21.68 -16.32 5.44
CA LYS A 440 -23.13 -16.20 5.38
C LYS A 440 -23.50 -14.98 4.54
N TYR A 441 -24.28 -15.19 3.49
CA TYR A 441 -24.73 -14.13 2.61
C TYR A 441 -25.67 -13.17 3.34
N LEU A 442 -25.50 -11.87 3.13
CA LEU A 442 -26.35 -10.87 3.79
C LEU A 442 -27.77 -10.90 3.23
N ASP A 443 -27.95 -11.02 1.91
CA ASP A 443 -29.26 -10.93 1.23
C ASP A 443 -30.22 -12.07 1.58
N ASN A 444 -29.77 -13.33 1.51
CA ASN A 444 -30.61 -14.52 1.67
C ASN A 444 -30.26 -15.38 2.89
N GLY A 445 -29.13 -15.13 3.55
CA GLY A 445 -28.69 -15.90 4.72
C GLY A 445 -28.12 -17.29 4.42
N GLU A 446 -27.97 -17.67 3.15
CA GLU A 446 -27.30 -18.92 2.76
C GLU A 446 -25.83 -18.90 3.21
N THR A 447 -25.27 -20.08 3.47
CA THR A 447 -23.88 -20.24 3.88
C THR A 447 -23.05 -20.93 2.80
N GLU A 448 -21.80 -20.51 2.68
CA GLU A 448 -20.80 -21.10 1.79
C GLU A 448 -19.45 -21.18 2.49
N LYS A 449 -18.74 -22.29 2.30
CA LYS A 449 -17.37 -22.43 2.80
C LYS A 449 -16.43 -21.58 1.97
N LEU A 450 -15.61 -20.77 2.63
CA LEU A 450 -14.58 -20.02 1.93
C LEU A 450 -13.54 -20.97 1.32
N LYS A 451 -13.02 -20.61 0.15
CA LYS A 451 -11.96 -21.34 -0.53
C LYS A 451 -10.61 -20.91 0.03
N GLU A 452 -9.77 -21.87 0.39
CA GLU A 452 -8.40 -21.61 0.80
C GLU A 452 -7.53 -21.20 -0.40
N GLU A 453 -6.68 -20.19 -0.19
CA GLU A 453 -5.68 -19.71 -1.14
C GLU A 453 -4.30 -19.64 -0.48
N LYS A 454 -3.27 -20.02 -1.23
CA LYS A 454 -1.87 -19.92 -0.78
C LYS A 454 -1.39 -18.47 -0.79
N ILE A 455 -0.67 -18.09 0.26
CA ILE A 455 0.03 -16.80 0.35
C ILE A 455 1.44 -17.01 -0.19
N GLU A 456 1.65 -16.59 -1.45
CA GLU A 456 2.95 -16.71 -2.14
C GLU A 456 3.97 -15.66 -1.69
N ILE A 457 3.51 -14.56 -1.09
CA ILE A 457 4.34 -13.43 -0.66
C ILE A 457 4.97 -13.75 0.70
N PHE A 458 6.25 -13.41 0.88
CA PHE A 458 6.93 -13.39 2.17
C PHE A 458 6.97 -11.96 2.71
N SER A 459 7.00 -11.78 4.04
CA SER A 459 7.12 -10.43 4.61
C SER A 459 8.41 -9.72 4.18
N ARG A 460 9.45 -10.48 3.79
CA ARG A 460 10.67 -10.01 3.14
C ARG A 460 10.40 -9.21 1.87
N ASP A 461 9.43 -9.64 1.05
CA ASP A 461 9.16 -9.04 -0.27
C ASP A 461 8.61 -7.61 -0.14
N ILE A 462 7.92 -7.32 0.98
CA ILE A 462 7.37 -5.99 1.30
C ILE A 462 8.23 -5.21 2.31
N PHE A 463 9.41 -5.71 2.65
CA PHE A 463 10.29 -5.02 3.60
C PHE A 463 10.97 -3.82 2.94
N ARG A 464 10.74 -2.60 3.47
CA ARG A 464 11.30 -1.36 2.89
C ARG A 464 12.83 -1.34 2.84
N GLY A 465 13.52 -2.06 3.73
CA GLY A 465 14.98 -2.17 3.71
C GLY A 465 15.67 -0.84 4.01
N LYS A 466 16.75 -0.59 3.26
CA LYS A 466 17.61 0.61 3.40
C LYS A 466 16.98 1.91 2.87
N TYR A 467 15.78 1.84 2.31
CA TYR A 467 15.14 2.96 1.65
C TYR A 467 14.25 3.74 2.63
N ASN A 468 14.17 5.05 2.45
CA ASN A 468 13.24 5.89 3.21
C ASN A 468 11.82 5.74 2.67
N HIS A 469 11.71 5.45 1.37
CA HIS A 469 10.44 5.35 0.66
C HIS A 469 10.34 4.02 -0.11
N TYR A 470 9.15 3.41 -0.11
CA TYR A 470 8.82 2.26 -0.95
C TYR A 470 9.03 2.55 -2.43
N ILE A 471 8.68 3.75 -2.91
CA ILE A 471 8.89 4.07 -4.34
C ILE A 471 10.37 4.05 -4.72
N GLU A 472 11.28 4.41 -3.80
CA GLU A 472 12.72 4.30 -4.03
C GLU A 472 13.15 2.82 -4.10
N LYS A 473 12.66 1.98 -3.18
CA LYS A 473 12.85 0.52 -3.24
C LYS A 473 12.39 -0.04 -4.58
N GLU A 474 11.17 0.30 -4.98
CA GLU A 474 10.52 -0.29 -6.15
C GLU A 474 11.19 0.11 -7.47
N VAL A 475 11.66 1.36 -7.59
CA VAL A 475 12.48 1.78 -8.75
C VAL A 475 13.79 0.98 -8.80
N HIS A 476 14.43 0.74 -7.65
CA HIS A 476 15.65 -0.08 -7.57
C HIS A 476 15.40 -1.58 -7.80
N GLU A 477 14.19 -2.08 -7.51
CA GLU A 477 13.79 -3.47 -7.77
C GLU A 477 13.30 -3.71 -9.21
N ALA A 478 13.11 -2.65 -9.99
CA ALA A 478 12.60 -2.74 -11.36
C ALA A 478 13.42 -3.69 -12.25
N SER A 479 14.75 -3.70 -12.13
CA SER A 479 15.62 -4.59 -12.91
C SER A 479 15.33 -6.06 -12.59
N SER A 480 15.16 -6.41 -11.31
CA SER A 480 14.78 -7.77 -10.90
C SER A 480 13.37 -8.15 -11.39
N SER A 481 12.40 -7.23 -11.27
CA SER A 481 11.02 -7.47 -11.73
C SER A 481 10.94 -7.71 -13.24
N VAL A 482 11.75 -6.98 -14.03
CA VAL A 482 11.87 -7.21 -15.48
C VAL A 482 12.48 -8.58 -15.75
N ARG A 483 13.58 -8.98 -15.08
CA ARG A 483 14.17 -10.33 -15.23
C ARG A 483 13.15 -11.42 -14.94
N ASN A 484 12.42 -11.31 -13.83
CA ASN A 484 11.41 -12.28 -13.43
C ASN A 484 10.26 -12.40 -14.46
N THR A 485 9.96 -11.33 -15.20
CA THR A 485 8.94 -11.35 -16.25
C THR A 485 9.35 -12.19 -17.46
N LEU A 486 10.65 -12.30 -17.75
CA LEU A 486 11.18 -13.08 -18.88
C LEU A 486 11.24 -14.58 -18.57
N HIS A 487 11.20 -14.96 -17.30
CA HIS A 487 11.43 -16.32 -16.83
C HIS A 487 10.44 -17.35 -17.41
N GLY A 488 10.99 -18.46 -17.91
CA GLY A 488 10.23 -19.60 -18.44
C GLY A 488 9.43 -19.33 -19.73
N LYS A 489 9.84 -18.35 -20.54
CA LYS A 489 9.10 -17.92 -21.74
C LYS A 489 9.75 -18.30 -23.06
N TYR A 490 11.06 -18.52 -23.07
CA TYR A 490 11.81 -18.88 -24.26
C TYR A 490 13.10 -19.62 -23.88
N VAL A 491 13.69 -20.31 -24.85
CA VAL A 491 15.03 -20.89 -24.78
C VAL A 491 15.89 -20.36 -25.92
N LYS A 492 17.19 -20.16 -25.64
CA LYS A 492 18.18 -19.79 -26.65
C LYS A 492 18.99 -21.03 -27.03
N GLU A 493 18.87 -21.48 -28.27
CA GLU A 493 19.55 -22.66 -28.79
C GLU A 493 19.98 -22.43 -30.25
N ASN A 494 21.17 -22.94 -30.63
CA ASN A 494 21.67 -22.90 -32.02
C ASN A 494 21.64 -21.50 -32.67
N ASP A 495 22.05 -20.45 -31.95
CA ASP A 495 21.98 -19.04 -32.38
C ASP A 495 20.56 -18.55 -32.74
N GLY A 496 19.53 -19.14 -32.13
CA GLY A 496 18.14 -18.72 -32.30
C GLY A 496 17.34 -18.81 -31.00
N VAL A 497 16.13 -18.26 -31.05
CA VAL A 497 15.17 -18.26 -29.94
C VAL A 497 14.00 -19.17 -30.28
N THR A 498 13.65 -20.03 -29.34
CA THR A 498 12.38 -20.78 -29.36
C THR A 498 11.50 -20.31 -28.21
N PHE A 499 10.33 -19.77 -28.53
CA PHE A 499 9.35 -19.39 -27.51
C PHE A 499 8.63 -20.62 -26.96
N LEU A 500 8.26 -20.58 -25.68
CA LEU A 500 7.54 -21.64 -24.97
C LEU A 500 6.09 -21.20 -24.73
N PRO A 501 5.11 -21.60 -25.55
CA PRO A 501 3.72 -21.17 -25.41
C PRO A 501 3.13 -21.43 -24.02
N GLU A 502 3.53 -22.50 -23.35
CA GLU A 502 3.13 -22.85 -21.99
C GLU A 502 3.53 -21.77 -20.98
N GLY A 503 4.59 -21.00 -21.27
CA GLY A 503 5.01 -19.86 -20.47
C GLY A 503 4.04 -18.68 -20.51
N PHE A 504 3.15 -18.59 -21.50
CA PHE A 504 2.25 -17.46 -21.76
C PHE A 504 0.80 -17.75 -21.38
N GLY A 505 0.56 -18.35 -20.21
CA GLY A 505 -0.78 -18.45 -19.58
C GLY A 505 -1.93 -18.79 -20.52
N ASN A 506 -2.14 -20.08 -20.81
CA ASN A 506 -2.98 -20.57 -21.91
C ASN A 506 -2.49 -20.14 -23.31
N GLY A 507 -1.19 -19.86 -23.46
CA GLY A 507 -0.58 -19.48 -24.73
C GLY A 507 -0.83 -20.44 -25.90
N PRO A 508 -0.87 -21.79 -25.72
CA PRO A 508 -1.25 -22.70 -26.80
C PRO A 508 -2.62 -22.42 -27.40
N ASP A 509 -3.59 -21.95 -26.59
CA ASP A 509 -4.93 -21.63 -27.07
C ASP A 509 -4.96 -20.28 -27.80
N LEU A 510 -4.14 -19.31 -27.36
CA LEU A 510 -3.93 -18.08 -28.12
C LEU A 510 -3.31 -18.34 -29.50
N VAL A 511 -2.36 -19.28 -29.61
CA VAL A 511 -1.79 -19.69 -30.91
C VAL A 511 -2.86 -20.25 -31.82
N LYS A 512 -3.69 -21.19 -31.31
CA LYS A 512 -4.83 -21.74 -32.07
C LYS A 512 -5.78 -20.63 -32.52
N ARG A 513 -6.08 -19.67 -31.64
CA ARG A 513 -6.94 -18.54 -31.97
C ARG A 513 -6.33 -17.69 -33.09
N ILE A 514 -5.05 -17.34 -33.01
CA ILE A 514 -4.39 -16.49 -34.00
C ILE A 514 -4.30 -17.16 -35.36
N GLN A 515 -4.11 -18.48 -35.38
CA GLN A 515 -4.00 -19.28 -36.61
C GLN A 515 -5.36 -19.72 -37.18
N ASP A 516 -6.47 -19.38 -36.53
CA ASP A 516 -7.82 -19.70 -37.00
C ASP A 516 -8.14 -18.93 -38.29
N THR A 517 -8.21 -19.66 -39.40
CA THR A 517 -8.51 -19.11 -40.73
C THR A 517 -10.00 -18.86 -40.97
N ASP A 518 -10.89 -19.51 -40.22
CA ASP A 518 -12.34 -19.33 -40.34
C ASP A 518 -12.78 -18.03 -39.65
N ARG A 519 -12.05 -17.63 -38.59
CA ARG A 519 -12.27 -16.37 -37.85
C ARG A 519 -10.97 -15.57 -37.74
N PRO A 520 -10.46 -15.01 -38.85
CA PRO A 520 -9.16 -14.35 -38.85
C PRO A 520 -9.13 -13.15 -37.90
N ILE A 521 -8.06 -13.03 -37.11
CA ILE A 521 -7.82 -11.82 -36.33
C ILE A 521 -7.45 -10.67 -37.27
N ARG A 522 -8.14 -9.54 -37.09
CA ARG A 522 -7.90 -8.31 -37.86
C ARG A 522 -7.45 -7.15 -36.98
N ARG A 523 -7.73 -7.20 -35.68
CA ARG A 523 -7.44 -6.11 -34.74
C ARG A 523 -6.82 -6.64 -33.45
N ILE A 524 -5.80 -5.94 -32.97
CA ILE A 524 -5.28 -6.08 -31.60
C ILE A 524 -5.45 -4.74 -30.90
N VAL A 525 -6.13 -4.76 -29.75
CA VAL A 525 -6.47 -3.55 -29.00
C VAL A 525 -5.92 -3.65 -27.59
N ALA A 526 -4.98 -2.77 -27.23
CA ALA A 526 -4.44 -2.69 -25.87
C ALA A 526 -5.20 -1.66 -25.03
N VAL A 527 -5.57 -2.01 -23.79
CA VAL A 527 -6.31 -1.12 -22.89
C VAL A 527 -5.74 -1.15 -21.48
N GLY A 528 -5.84 -0.05 -20.75
CA GLY A 528 -5.38 0.06 -19.36
C GLY A 528 -5.86 1.35 -18.72
N GLN A 529 -5.51 1.61 -17.46
CA GLN A 529 -5.85 2.84 -16.75
C GLN A 529 -4.61 3.50 -16.13
N GLY A 530 -4.51 4.83 -16.19
CA GLY A 530 -3.35 5.57 -15.66
C GLY A 530 -2.02 5.08 -16.26
N THR A 531 -1.03 4.80 -15.42
CA THR A 531 0.27 4.21 -15.84
C THR A 531 0.08 2.93 -16.69
N ALA A 532 -0.91 2.08 -16.39
CA ALA A 532 -1.18 0.89 -17.19
C ALA A 532 -1.76 1.21 -18.59
N ALA A 533 -2.40 2.37 -18.77
CA ALA A 533 -2.80 2.85 -20.10
C ALA A 533 -1.58 3.28 -20.93
N VAL A 534 -0.60 3.90 -20.29
CA VAL A 534 0.68 4.25 -20.95
C VAL A 534 1.48 2.99 -21.26
N ALA A 535 1.46 1.98 -20.39
CA ALA A 535 2.01 0.66 -20.70
C ALA A 535 1.26 -0.01 -21.87
N ALA A 536 -0.06 0.10 -21.95
CA ALA A 536 -0.84 -0.37 -23.10
C ALA A 536 -0.47 0.36 -24.40
N MET A 537 -0.20 1.67 -24.34
CA MET A 537 0.36 2.44 -25.46
C MET A 537 1.74 1.91 -25.87
N ALA A 538 2.59 1.55 -24.91
CA ALA A 538 3.88 0.93 -25.17
C ALA A 538 3.73 -0.44 -25.85
N VAL A 539 2.87 -1.31 -25.32
CA VAL A 539 2.55 -2.62 -25.89
C VAL A 539 2.11 -2.48 -27.35
N ALA A 540 1.19 -1.56 -27.65
CA ALA A 540 0.73 -1.30 -29.01
C ALA A 540 1.85 -0.75 -29.92
N SER A 541 2.74 0.11 -29.40
CA SER A 541 3.90 0.58 -30.14
C SER A 541 4.86 -0.55 -30.53
N LEU A 542 5.15 -1.45 -29.59
CA LEU A 542 6.05 -2.60 -29.80
C LEU A 542 5.43 -3.66 -30.73
N LEU A 543 4.12 -3.87 -30.64
CA LEU A 543 3.37 -4.69 -31.60
C LEU A 543 3.43 -4.08 -33.00
N ARG A 544 3.23 -2.76 -33.17
CA ARG A 544 3.35 -2.11 -34.49
C ARG A 544 4.75 -2.23 -35.06
N HIS A 545 5.77 -2.15 -34.22
CA HIS A 545 7.16 -2.31 -34.62
C HIS A 545 7.45 -3.72 -35.17
N THR A 546 6.90 -4.76 -34.54
CA THR A 546 7.19 -6.17 -34.89
C THR A 546 6.22 -6.77 -35.92
N LEU A 547 4.96 -6.32 -35.93
CA LEU A 547 3.88 -6.83 -36.79
C LEU A 547 3.50 -5.88 -37.94
N GLY A 548 4.27 -4.80 -38.16
CA GLY A 548 3.92 -3.75 -39.13
C GLY A 548 3.83 -4.19 -40.59
N LYS A 549 4.21 -5.44 -40.92
CA LYS A 549 4.06 -6.04 -42.26
C LYS A 549 2.77 -6.87 -42.41
N THR A 550 2.07 -7.13 -41.31
CA THR A 550 0.81 -7.87 -41.30
C THR A 550 -0.37 -6.95 -41.64
N ASP A 551 -1.51 -7.54 -42.00
CA ASP A 551 -2.79 -6.82 -42.21
C ASP A 551 -3.55 -6.55 -40.89
N ILE A 552 -2.93 -6.77 -39.73
CA ILE A 552 -3.57 -6.62 -38.42
C ILE A 552 -3.45 -5.16 -37.96
N SER A 553 -4.59 -4.50 -37.72
CA SER A 553 -4.64 -3.17 -37.10
C SER A 553 -4.28 -3.26 -35.63
N ILE A 554 -3.45 -2.33 -35.13
CA ILE A 554 -3.02 -2.29 -33.73
C ILE A 554 -3.35 -0.94 -33.12
N GLU A 555 -4.22 -0.98 -32.12
CA GLU A 555 -4.81 0.18 -31.47
C GLU A 555 -4.56 0.15 -29.96
N ASN A 556 -4.68 1.32 -29.32
CA ASN A 556 -4.66 1.42 -27.86
C ASN A 556 -5.66 2.48 -27.39
N TYR A 557 -6.33 2.20 -26.27
CA TYR A 557 -7.29 3.14 -25.67
C TYR A 557 -7.03 3.29 -24.17
N THR A 558 -7.24 4.50 -23.67
CA THR A 558 -7.21 4.78 -22.24
C THR A 558 -8.55 4.40 -21.62
N GLY A 559 -8.51 3.47 -20.68
CA GLY A 559 -9.63 3.15 -19.82
C GLY A 559 -10.88 2.68 -20.56
N SER A 560 -12.01 3.25 -20.18
CA SER A 560 -13.32 2.95 -20.75
C SER A 560 -13.60 3.66 -22.08
N GLU A 561 -12.68 4.47 -22.62
CA GLU A 561 -12.88 5.20 -23.88
C GLU A 561 -13.25 4.27 -25.05
N LEU A 562 -12.68 3.07 -25.10
CA LEU A 562 -13.03 2.06 -26.11
C LEU A 562 -14.55 1.79 -26.17
N ILE A 563 -15.25 1.83 -25.03
CA ILE A 563 -16.71 1.63 -24.94
C ILE A 563 -17.45 2.71 -25.75
N GLY A 564 -16.93 3.94 -25.79
CA GLY A 564 -17.53 5.05 -26.53
C GLY A 564 -17.44 4.91 -28.05
N PHE A 565 -16.48 4.14 -28.56
CA PHE A 565 -16.20 4.02 -30.00
C PHE A 565 -16.61 2.68 -30.60
N MET A 566 -16.80 1.63 -29.79
CA MET A 566 -17.05 0.26 -30.30
C MET A 566 -18.46 0.03 -30.89
N GLY A 567 -19.41 0.96 -30.75
CA GLY A 567 -20.77 0.80 -31.28
C GLY A 567 -21.45 -0.48 -30.80
N ASP A 568 -22.11 -1.24 -31.70
CA ASP A 568 -22.62 -2.61 -31.49
C ASP A 568 -21.86 -3.64 -32.35
N GLU A 569 -20.63 -3.33 -32.76
CA GLU A 569 -19.86 -4.19 -33.66
C GLU A 569 -19.50 -5.52 -32.97
N PRO A 570 -19.57 -6.67 -33.70
CA PRO A 570 -18.99 -7.90 -33.23
C PRO A 570 -17.48 -7.72 -33.07
N MET A 571 -16.92 -8.32 -32.02
CA MET A 571 -15.49 -8.25 -31.72
C MET A 571 -14.82 -9.61 -31.89
N ASP A 572 -15.45 -10.49 -32.64
CA ASP A 572 -14.98 -11.86 -32.85
C ASP A 572 -13.67 -11.94 -33.63
N ASP A 573 -13.25 -10.84 -34.28
CA ASP A 573 -11.99 -10.61 -35.00
C ASP A 573 -10.90 -9.88 -34.18
N VAL A 574 -11.15 -9.64 -32.88
CA VAL A 574 -10.31 -8.82 -31.99
C VAL A 574 -9.60 -9.66 -30.93
N ILE A 575 -8.31 -9.38 -30.71
CA ILE A 575 -7.61 -9.68 -29.46
C ILE A 575 -7.57 -8.41 -28.61
N LEU A 576 -8.21 -8.46 -27.44
CA LEU A 576 -8.09 -7.42 -26.43
C LEU A 576 -6.93 -7.74 -25.48
N ILE A 577 -6.02 -6.79 -25.28
CA ILE A 577 -4.92 -6.88 -24.32
C ILE A 577 -5.15 -5.90 -23.18
N PRO A 578 -5.90 -6.29 -22.13
CA PRO A 578 -6.03 -5.47 -20.93
C PRO A 578 -4.76 -5.56 -20.09
N VAL A 579 -4.19 -4.40 -19.73
CA VAL A 579 -3.00 -4.25 -18.89
C VAL A 579 -3.43 -3.75 -17.51
N SER A 580 -3.02 -4.45 -16.45
CA SER A 580 -3.34 -4.06 -15.06
C SER A 580 -2.34 -4.63 -14.06
N GLN A 581 -1.91 -3.84 -13.06
CA GLN A 581 -1.08 -4.37 -11.97
C GLN A 581 -1.92 -5.25 -11.02
N SER A 582 -3.05 -4.73 -10.53
CA SER A 582 -3.86 -5.42 -9.50
C SER A 582 -4.83 -6.47 -10.08
N GLY A 583 -5.19 -6.34 -11.36
CA GLY A 583 -6.23 -7.16 -11.99
C GLY A 583 -7.65 -6.92 -11.44
N THR A 584 -7.83 -5.90 -10.59
CA THR A 584 -9.11 -5.55 -9.94
C THR A 584 -9.70 -4.22 -10.41
N THR A 585 -8.98 -3.48 -11.28
CA THR A 585 -9.41 -2.16 -11.77
C THR A 585 -10.80 -2.24 -12.42
N THR A 586 -11.79 -1.56 -11.83
CA THR A 586 -13.20 -1.69 -12.20
C THR A 586 -13.46 -1.33 -13.66
N ASP A 587 -12.94 -0.19 -14.12
CA ASP A 587 -13.17 0.27 -15.49
C ASP A 587 -12.53 -0.68 -16.53
N THR A 588 -11.33 -1.18 -16.26
CA THR A 588 -10.67 -2.17 -17.14
C THR A 588 -11.47 -3.47 -17.19
N ASN A 589 -11.92 -3.97 -16.03
CA ASN A 589 -12.74 -5.18 -15.96
C ASN A 589 -14.08 -5.02 -16.68
N ARG A 590 -14.69 -3.83 -16.63
CA ARG A 590 -15.92 -3.51 -17.37
C ARG A 590 -15.71 -3.54 -18.88
N VAL A 591 -14.59 -3.01 -19.37
CA VAL A 591 -14.23 -3.09 -20.80
C VAL A 591 -14.07 -4.55 -21.22
N VAL A 592 -13.40 -5.35 -20.39
CA VAL A 592 -13.21 -6.79 -20.65
C VAL A 592 -14.54 -7.53 -20.75
N ASP A 593 -15.46 -7.32 -19.80
CA ASP A 593 -16.78 -7.95 -19.81
C ASP A 593 -17.53 -7.63 -21.13
N LEU A 594 -17.57 -6.35 -21.51
CA LEU A 594 -18.27 -5.91 -22.72
C LEU A 594 -17.63 -6.47 -24.01
N CYS A 595 -16.31 -6.46 -24.12
CA CYS A 595 -15.62 -7.00 -25.29
C CYS A 595 -15.77 -8.53 -25.38
N ARG A 596 -15.71 -9.22 -24.24
CA ARG A 596 -15.90 -10.67 -24.16
C ARG A 596 -17.31 -11.07 -24.57
N ASP A 597 -18.33 -10.35 -24.10
CA ASP A 597 -19.73 -10.57 -24.48
C ASP A 597 -19.97 -10.39 -26.00
N ARG A 598 -19.10 -9.63 -26.67
CA ARG A 598 -19.10 -9.42 -28.13
C ARG A 598 -18.17 -10.36 -28.90
N GLY A 599 -17.54 -11.32 -28.23
CA GLY A 599 -16.75 -12.38 -28.84
C GLY A 599 -15.24 -12.11 -28.95
N ALA A 600 -14.73 -11.03 -28.36
CA ALA A 600 -13.29 -10.75 -28.34
C ALA A 600 -12.51 -11.83 -27.59
N TRP A 601 -11.31 -12.14 -28.07
CA TRP A 601 -10.36 -12.95 -27.32
C TRP A 601 -9.64 -12.07 -26.30
N ILE A 602 -9.67 -12.46 -25.03
CA ILE A 602 -9.08 -11.66 -23.95
C ILE A 602 -7.71 -12.23 -23.56
N ASN A 603 -6.63 -11.47 -23.80
CA ASN A 603 -5.26 -11.81 -23.43
C ASN A 603 -4.65 -10.77 -22.47
N CYS A 604 -4.77 -10.95 -21.15
CA CYS A 604 -4.36 -9.91 -20.20
C CYS A 604 -2.85 -9.90 -19.89
N ILE A 605 -2.30 -8.72 -19.56
CA ILE A 605 -0.97 -8.58 -18.94
C ILE A 605 -1.19 -8.13 -17.49
N VAL A 606 -0.81 -8.96 -16.53
CA VAL A 606 -1.19 -8.77 -15.13
C VAL A 606 -0.14 -9.26 -14.13
N ASN A 607 -0.01 -8.58 -12.99
CA ASN A 607 0.91 -9.01 -11.93
C ASN A 607 0.24 -9.96 -10.93
N ARG A 608 -0.97 -9.60 -10.48
CA ARG A 608 -1.68 -10.36 -9.45
C ARG A 608 -2.29 -11.65 -10.00
N ARG A 609 -1.73 -12.77 -9.56
CA ARG A 609 -2.27 -14.12 -9.77
C ARG A 609 -3.67 -14.24 -9.17
N ASN A 610 -4.54 -15.04 -9.80
CA ASN A 610 -5.94 -15.27 -9.39
C ASN A 610 -6.83 -14.02 -9.30
N SER A 611 -6.41 -12.89 -9.87
CA SER A 611 -7.24 -11.69 -9.90
C SER A 611 -8.50 -11.88 -10.75
N PRO A 612 -9.56 -11.07 -10.55
CA PRO A 612 -10.77 -11.12 -11.36
C PRO A 612 -10.47 -11.00 -12.87
N LEU A 613 -9.50 -10.17 -13.25
CA LEU A 613 -9.08 -10.03 -14.64
C LEU A 613 -8.55 -11.35 -15.23
N VAL A 614 -7.74 -12.11 -14.47
CA VAL A 614 -7.26 -13.44 -14.91
C VAL A 614 -8.42 -14.40 -15.13
N GLN A 615 -9.38 -14.44 -14.20
CA GLN A 615 -10.54 -15.33 -14.29
C GLN A 615 -11.43 -15.03 -15.51
N LYS A 616 -11.43 -13.78 -15.97
CA LYS A 616 -12.18 -13.30 -17.14
C LYS A 616 -11.41 -13.41 -18.47
N SER A 617 -10.14 -13.78 -18.43
CA SER A 617 -9.26 -13.82 -19.61
C SER A 617 -9.16 -15.22 -20.20
N ASP A 618 -9.04 -15.33 -21.52
CA ASP A 618 -8.85 -16.61 -22.23
C ASP A 618 -7.38 -17.04 -22.21
N SER A 619 -6.47 -16.06 -22.27
CA SER A 619 -5.04 -16.21 -22.06
C SER A 619 -4.46 -15.04 -21.25
N TYR A 620 -3.23 -15.18 -20.74
CA TYR A 620 -2.61 -14.15 -19.90
C TYR A 620 -1.08 -14.23 -19.86
N ILE A 621 -0.46 -13.10 -19.56
CA ILE A 621 0.98 -12.99 -19.32
C ILE A 621 1.16 -12.40 -17.93
N TYR A 622 1.80 -13.18 -17.05
CA TYR A 622 2.18 -12.67 -15.75
C TYR A 622 3.42 -11.80 -15.84
N THR A 623 3.36 -10.63 -15.24
CA THR A 623 4.57 -9.87 -14.91
C THR A 623 5.17 -10.42 -13.63
N SER A 624 6.50 -10.51 -13.58
CA SER A 624 7.26 -11.06 -12.47
C SER A 624 6.86 -12.50 -12.06
N ASN A 625 7.33 -12.96 -10.89
CA ASN A 625 7.06 -14.26 -10.30
C ASN A 625 5.80 -14.27 -9.40
N GLY A 626 5.07 -13.17 -9.33
CA GLY A 626 3.84 -13.02 -8.52
C GLY A 626 4.08 -12.75 -7.03
N ARG A 627 5.34 -12.59 -6.61
CA ARG A 627 5.73 -12.15 -5.27
C ARG A 627 5.95 -10.63 -5.21
N ASP A 628 6.08 -10.00 -6.36
CA ASP A 628 6.29 -8.55 -6.47
C ASP A 628 5.04 -7.76 -6.10
N VAL A 629 5.03 -7.25 -4.87
CA VAL A 629 4.03 -6.28 -4.41
C VAL A 629 4.56 -4.86 -4.66
N GLU A 630 3.73 -3.99 -5.24
CA GLU A 630 3.94 -2.54 -5.22
C GLU A 630 3.19 -1.98 -4.00
N MET A 631 3.96 -1.48 -3.03
CA MET A 631 3.48 -0.84 -1.81
C MET A 631 3.29 0.67 -2.02
N ALA A 632 4.13 1.29 -2.84
CA ALA A 632 3.95 2.68 -3.21
C ALA A 632 2.67 2.85 -4.03
N VAL A 633 1.98 3.96 -3.84
CA VAL A 633 0.75 4.25 -4.59
C VAL A 633 1.04 4.51 -6.06
N ALA A 634 2.12 5.24 -6.34
CA ALA A 634 2.56 5.55 -7.68
C ALA A 634 3.32 4.35 -8.26
N SER A 635 2.76 3.74 -9.30
CA SER A 635 3.35 2.56 -9.95
C SER A 635 4.69 2.88 -10.61
N THR A 636 5.65 1.96 -10.50
CA THR A 636 7.00 2.08 -11.07
C THR A 636 7.45 0.75 -11.71
N LYS A 637 7.88 -0.24 -10.91
CA LYS A 637 8.34 -1.56 -11.39
C LYS A 637 7.32 -2.30 -12.24
N ALA A 638 6.03 -2.12 -11.98
CA ALA A 638 4.97 -2.72 -12.78
C ALA A 638 4.93 -2.13 -14.20
N PHE A 639 5.17 -0.83 -14.40
CA PHE A 639 5.25 -0.23 -15.75
C PHE A 639 6.35 -0.91 -16.58
N TYR A 640 7.57 -0.99 -16.05
CA TYR A 640 8.70 -1.60 -16.76
C TYR A 640 8.45 -3.07 -17.09
N SER A 641 7.87 -3.81 -16.14
CA SER A 641 7.54 -5.22 -16.32
C SER A 641 6.42 -5.42 -17.34
N GLN A 642 5.41 -4.53 -17.37
CA GLN A 642 4.35 -4.54 -18.37
C GLN A 642 4.89 -4.25 -19.78
N VAL A 643 5.83 -3.30 -19.91
CA VAL A 643 6.52 -3.02 -21.18
C VAL A 643 7.33 -4.25 -21.63
N ALA A 644 8.08 -4.88 -20.72
CA ALA A 644 8.84 -6.09 -21.00
C ALA A 644 7.94 -7.27 -21.44
N ALA A 645 6.83 -7.50 -20.73
CA ALA A 645 5.81 -8.48 -21.12
C ALA A 645 5.20 -8.16 -22.49
N GLY A 646 4.95 -6.88 -22.77
CA GLY A 646 4.48 -6.39 -24.07
C GLY A 646 5.45 -6.66 -25.21
N LYS A 647 6.75 -6.39 -25.02
CA LYS A 647 7.81 -6.71 -25.98
C LYS A 647 7.89 -8.21 -26.23
N LEU A 648 7.86 -8.99 -25.15
CA LEU A 648 7.93 -10.44 -25.25
C LEU A 648 6.74 -11.01 -26.02
N LEU A 649 5.52 -10.54 -25.73
CA LEU A 649 4.32 -10.88 -26.49
C LEU A 649 4.48 -10.49 -27.96
N SER A 650 4.98 -9.28 -28.25
CA SER A 650 5.10 -8.81 -29.63
C SER A 650 6.06 -9.67 -30.45
N LEU A 651 7.20 -10.06 -29.88
CA LEU A 651 8.16 -10.96 -30.54
C LEU A 651 7.58 -12.36 -30.74
N TRP A 652 6.91 -12.90 -29.71
CA TRP A 652 6.30 -14.22 -29.82
C TRP A 652 5.19 -14.27 -30.88
N LEU A 653 4.31 -13.26 -30.93
CA LEU A 653 3.27 -13.17 -31.97
C LEU A 653 3.88 -13.03 -33.37
N ALA A 654 4.92 -12.23 -33.53
CA ALA A 654 5.63 -12.10 -34.81
C ALA A 654 6.23 -13.44 -35.25
N ASN A 655 6.76 -14.24 -34.30
CA ASN A 655 7.25 -15.58 -34.59
C ASN A 655 6.14 -16.54 -35.00
N VAL A 656 5.01 -16.55 -34.28
CA VAL A 656 3.84 -17.39 -34.59
C VAL A 656 3.24 -17.06 -35.96
N LEU A 657 3.24 -15.78 -36.34
CA LEU A 657 2.74 -15.29 -37.64
C LEU A 657 3.77 -15.40 -38.78
N GLY A 658 5.01 -15.81 -38.49
CA GLY A 658 6.08 -15.96 -39.47
C GLY A 658 6.75 -14.66 -39.92
N GLU A 659 6.50 -13.54 -39.24
CA GLU A 659 7.15 -12.24 -39.50
C GLU A 659 8.57 -12.17 -38.94
N LEU A 660 8.87 -12.96 -37.92
CA LEU A 660 10.18 -13.01 -37.26
C LEU A 660 10.64 -14.46 -37.06
N ASP A 661 11.74 -14.84 -37.71
CA ASP A 661 12.32 -16.17 -37.52
C ASP A 661 13.14 -16.27 -36.21
N ALA A 662 13.55 -17.49 -35.86
CA ALA A 662 14.27 -17.76 -34.62
C ALA A 662 15.59 -16.97 -34.50
N LYS A 663 16.29 -16.75 -35.61
CA LYS A 663 17.59 -16.05 -35.62
C LYS A 663 17.42 -14.54 -35.53
N SER A 664 16.42 -14.01 -36.23
CA SER A 664 16.08 -12.58 -36.19
C SER A 664 15.47 -12.18 -34.85
N SER A 665 14.88 -13.12 -34.11
CA SER A 665 14.40 -12.93 -32.73
C SER A 665 15.52 -12.77 -31.71
N LEU A 666 16.71 -13.33 -31.97
CA LEU A 666 17.82 -13.34 -31.02
C LEU A 666 18.28 -11.93 -30.60
N PRO A 667 18.63 -10.99 -31.49
CA PRO A 667 19.09 -9.67 -31.08
C PRO A 667 18.02 -8.87 -30.32
N GLU A 668 16.73 -9.08 -30.63
CA GLU A 668 15.61 -8.45 -29.92
C GLU A 668 15.46 -8.97 -28.49
N ILE A 669 15.62 -10.29 -28.31
CA ILE A 669 15.62 -10.92 -26.98
C ILE A 669 16.86 -10.52 -26.19
N GLU A 670 18.03 -10.43 -26.81
CA GLU A 670 19.26 -9.97 -26.14
C GLU A 670 19.14 -8.51 -25.66
N ALA A 671 18.51 -7.64 -26.44
CA ALA A 671 18.21 -6.27 -26.02
C ALA A 671 17.26 -6.25 -24.80
N LEU A 672 16.23 -7.10 -24.81
CA LEU A 672 15.28 -7.23 -23.70
C LEU A 672 15.92 -7.83 -22.43
N GLU A 673 16.79 -8.84 -22.58
CA GLU A 673 17.57 -9.43 -21.48
C GLU A 673 18.57 -8.46 -20.86
N ASN A 674 19.08 -7.52 -21.66
CA ASN A 674 20.03 -6.51 -21.20
C ASN A 674 19.34 -5.26 -20.60
N LEU A 675 18.04 -5.05 -20.84
CA LEU A 675 17.28 -3.94 -20.29
C LEU A 675 17.44 -3.80 -18.75
N PRO A 676 17.36 -4.87 -17.93
CA PRO A 676 17.68 -4.81 -16.50
C PRO A 676 19.02 -4.14 -16.18
N ASN A 677 20.09 -4.51 -16.90
CA ASN A 677 21.42 -3.90 -16.68
C ASN A 677 21.42 -2.42 -17.05
N LYS A 678 20.65 -2.02 -18.06
CA LYS A 678 20.49 -0.61 -18.47
C LYS A 678 19.68 0.21 -17.48
N ILE A 679 18.69 -0.39 -16.84
CA ILE A 679 17.97 0.22 -15.71
C ILE A 679 18.95 0.47 -14.55
N ASP A 680 19.76 -0.53 -14.19
CA ASP A 680 20.77 -0.40 -13.13
C ASP A 680 21.79 0.70 -13.46
N GLU A 681 22.28 0.76 -14.71
CA GLU A 681 23.21 1.80 -15.19
C GLU A 681 22.64 3.22 -15.06
N VAL A 682 21.35 3.44 -15.32
CA VAL A 682 20.69 4.74 -15.06
C VAL A 682 20.69 5.07 -13.57
N LEU A 683 20.40 4.08 -12.73
CA LEU A 683 20.31 4.26 -11.28
C LEU A 683 21.67 4.42 -10.60
N ASP A 684 22.77 3.99 -11.23
CA ASP A 684 24.13 4.31 -10.78
C ASP A 684 24.43 5.82 -10.93
N GLY A 685 23.77 6.51 -11.88
CA GLY A 685 23.88 7.96 -12.11
C GLY A 685 22.83 8.82 -11.38
N LYS A 686 22.04 8.23 -10.48
CA LYS A 686 20.83 8.83 -9.91
C LYS A 686 21.08 10.13 -9.10
N GLU A 687 22.25 10.30 -8.48
CA GLU A 687 22.58 11.51 -7.73
C GLU A 687 22.70 12.75 -8.64
N ALA A 688 23.23 12.59 -9.86
CA ALA A 688 23.32 13.65 -10.85
C ALA A 688 21.91 14.06 -11.33
N ILE A 689 21.04 13.07 -11.57
CA ILE A 689 19.62 13.31 -11.89
C ILE A 689 18.94 14.09 -10.75
N ALA A 690 19.20 13.68 -9.51
CA ALA A 690 18.62 14.32 -8.33
C ALA A 690 19.12 15.76 -8.12
N GLU A 691 20.37 16.07 -8.49
CA GLU A 691 20.92 17.42 -8.45
C GLU A 691 20.17 18.36 -9.40
N VAL A 692 19.93 17.91 -10.63
CA VAL A 692 19.14 18.66 -11.61
C VAL A 692 17.71 18.89 -11.08
N ALA A 693 17.06 17.85 -10.54
CA ALA A 693 15.73 17.99 -9.95
C ALA A 693 15.68 19.01 -8.81
N ARG A 694 16.62 18.93 -7.85
CA ARG A 694 16.70 19.86 -6.71
C ARG A 694 16.91 21.31 -7.15
N LYS A 695 17.68 21.53 -8.21
CA LYS A 695 17.99 22.87 -8.72
C LYS A 695 16.79 23.51 -9.42
N TYR A 696 16.11 22.77 -10.30
CA TYR A 696 15.12 23.35 -11.20
C TYR A 696 13.66 23.18 -10.71
N ALA A 697 13.31 22.07 -10.05
CA ALA A 697 11.91 21.81 -9.70
C ALA A 697 11.28 22.83 -8.73
N PRO A 698 11.94 23.26 -7.64
CA PRO A 698 11.29 24.13 -6.63
C PRO A 698 11.00 25.56 -7.11
N VAL A 699 11.80 26.06 -8.04
CA VAL A 699 11.77 27.47 -8.50
C VAL A 699 10.89 27.70 -9.72
N HIS A 700 10.36 26.64 -10.34
CA HIS A 700 9.51 26.76 -11.52
C HIS A 700 8.04 26.50 -11.19
N ARG A 701 7.20 27.47 -11.52
CA ARG A 701 5.75 27.39 -11.34
C ARG A 701 5.07 26.51 -12.39
N TYR A 702 5.40 26.68 -13.66
CA TYR A 702 4.80 25.96 -14.79
C TYR A 702 5.76 24.93 -15.34
N TRP A 703 5.27 23.71 -15.56
CA TRP A 703 6.05 22.58 -16.01
C TRP A 703 5.41 21.99 -17.26
N ALA A 704 6.17 21.36 -18.12
CA ALA A 704 5.70 20.67 -19.31
C ALA A 704 6.56 19.46 -19.65
N LEU A 705 5.98 18.49 -20.34
CA LEU A 705 6.70 17.37 -20.92
C LEU A 705 6.52 17.33 -22.44
N VAL A 706 7.58 16.95 -23.14
CA VAL A 706 7.52 16.69 -24.56
C VAL A 706 8.27 15.42 -24.94
N GLY A 707 7.82 14.79 -26.01
CA GLY A 707 8.53 13.67 -26.65
C GLY A 707 8.13 13.54 -28.12
N ASN A 708 8.84 12.71 -28.86
CA ASN A 708 8.49 12.33 -30.23
C ASN A 708 8.41 10.81 -30.34
N GLY A 709 7.48 10.28 -31.12
CA GLY A 709 7.35 8.84 -31.36
C GLY A 709 7.23 8.04 -30.05
N ALA A 710 8.11 7.06 -29.86
CA ALA A 710 8.13 6.25 -28.63
C ALA A 710 8.45 7.07 -27.37
N ASN A 711 9.16 8.20 -27.49
CA ASN A 711 9.45 9.06 -26.33
C ASN A 711 8.20 9.77 -25.80
N CYS A 712 7.10 9.81 -26.57
CA CYS A 712 5.81 10.24 -26.05
C CYS A 712 5.28 9.30 -24.95
N ILE A 713 5.66 8.01 -24.98
CA ILE A 713 5.31 7.04 -23.93
C ILE A 713 6.03 7.42 -22.63
N ALA A 714 7.35 7.66 -22.70
CA ALA A 714 8.14 8.13 -21.57
C ALA A 714 7.61 9.46 -21.03
N ALA A 715 7.33 10.42 -21.92
CA ALA A 715 6.79 11.72 -21.53
C ALA A 715 5.44 11.60 -20.81
N GLN A 716 4.52 10.76 -21.29
CA GLN A 716 3.22 10.57 -20.63
C GLN A 716 3.34 9.87 -19.28
N GLU A 717 4.21 8.87 -19.15
CA GLU A 717 4.41 8.15 -17.89
C GLU A 717 5.09 9.04 -16.85
N VAL A 718 6.17 9.73 -17.23
CA VAL A 718 6.85 10.68 -16.32
C VAL A 718 5.89 11.79 -15.92
N ARG A 719 5.06 12.31 -16.85
CA ARG A 719 4.01 13.30 -16.50
C ARG A 719 3.10 12.77 -15.39
N ILE A 720 2.63 11.53 -15.48
CA ILE A 720 1.77 10.92 -14.46
C ILE A 720 2.50 10.90 -13.10
N LYS A 721 3.76 10.43 -13.07
CA LYS A 721 4.54 10.42 -11.82
C LYS A 721 4.71 11.80 -11.22
N LEU A 722 4.97 12.82 -12.04
CA LEU A 722 5.10 14.18 -11.56
C LEU A 722 3.77 14.77 -11.07
N SER A 723 2.65 14.42 -11.70
CA SER A 723 1.33 14.79 -11.18
C SER A 723 1.02 14.11 -9.84
N GLU A 724 1.38 12.84 -9.69
CA GLU A 724 1.17 12.07 -8.45
C GLU A 724 2.09 12.51 -7.31
N LEU A 725 3.38 12.74 -7.59
CA LEU A 725 4.40 13.02 -6.59
C LEU A 725 4.59 14.51 -6.33
N CYS A 726 4.45 15.37 -7.34
CA CYS A 726 4.71 16.81 -7.24
C CYS A 726 3.44 17.67 -7.21
N TYR A 727 2.25 17.07 -7.41
CA TYR A 727 0.94 17.75 -7.41
C TYR A 727 0.82 18.88 -8.44
N LYS A 728 1.38 18.64 -9.63
CA LYS A 728 1.34 19.55 -10.76
C LYS A 728 0.38 19.04 -11.82
N SER A 729 -0.44 19.94 -12.37
CA SER A 729 -1.08 19.71 -13.67
C SER A 729 -0.06 20.03 -14.75
N ILE A 730 0.29 19.05 -15.57
CA ILE A 730 1.39 19.16 -16.53
C ILE A 730 0.89 18.78 -17.92
N PRO A 731 0.95 19.68 -18.92
CA PRO A 731 0.71 19.31 -20.32
C PRO A 731 1.82 18.39 -20.82
N CYS A 732 1.44 17.48 -21.72
CA CYS A 732 2.38 16.58 -22.40
C CYS A 732 2.07 16.62 -23.89
N ASP A 733 3.01 17.13 -24.67
CA ASP A 733 2.82 17.44 -26.08
C ASP A 733 3.85 16.70 -26.95
N VAL A 734 3.62 16.68 -28.26
CA VAL A 734 4.69 16.37 -29.21
C VAL A 734 5.65 17.56 -29.22
N THR A 735 6.96 17.31 -29.26
CA THR A 735 7.99 18.35 -29.12
C THR A 735 7.75 19.57 -30.00
N GLU A 736 7.45 19.38 -31.29
CA GLU A 736 7.24 20.51 -32.19
C GLU A 736 5.98 21.33 -31.85
N ASP A 737 4.93 20.69 -31.36
CA ASP A 737 3.63 21.32 -31.17
C ASP A 737 3.63 22.28 -29.97
N LYS A 738 4.58 22.13 -29.04
CA LYS A 738 4.70 22.99 -27.86
C LYS A 738 4.79 24.49 -28.19
N LYS A 739 5.45 24.86 -29.28
CA LYS A 739 5.55 26.26 -29.73
C LYS A 739 4.21 26.85 -30.17
N HIS A 740 3.22 26.01 -30.47
CA HIS A 740 1.87 26.39 -30.91
C HIS A 740 0.85 26.44 -29.77
N ILE A 741 1.19 25.96 -28.56
CA ILE A 741 0.25 25.79 -27.46
C ILE A 741 0.59 26.72 -26.29
N ASP A 742 1.63 26.40 -25.51
CA ASP A 742 1.86 26.97 -24.17
C ASP A 742 3.30 27.44 -23.93
N LEU A 743 4.14 27.55 -24.97
CA LEU A 743 5.52 28.07 -24.81
C LEU A 743 5.57 29.42 -24.07
N SER A 744 4.53 30.25 -24.23
CA SER A 744 4.39 31.55 -23.55
C SER A 744 4.29 31.49 -22.02
N THR A 745 4.08 30.32 -21.42
CA THR A 745 4.07 30.16 -19.95
C THR A 745 5.47 30.02 -19.35
N GLU A 746 6.52 30.13 -20.17
CA GLU A 746 7.93 30.00 -19.78
C GLU A 746 8.19 28.75 -18.92
N PRO A 747 7.76 27.55 -19.35
CA PRO A 747 7.76 26.38 -18.48
C PRO A 747 9.15 25.75 -18.30
N LEU A 748 9.33 25.08 -17.16
CA LEU A 748 10.31 24.00 -17.03
C LEU A 748 9.87 22.86 -17.94
N THR A 749 10.62 22.60 -19.01
CA THR A 749 10.23 21.62 -20.04
C THR A 749 11.14 20.40 -19.95
N LEU A 750 10.61 19.24 -19.60
CA LEU A 750 11.37 17.98 -19.70
C LEU A 750 11.19 17.41 -21.11
N VAL A 751 12.29 17.29 -21.84
CA VAL A 751 12.33 16.84 -23.24
C VAL A 751 12.83 15.41 -23.27
N MET A 752 11.98 14.45 -23.67
CA MET A 752 12.35 13.04 -23.85
C MET A 752 12.81 12.82 -25.30
N ALA A 753 14.09 12.51 -25.51
CA ALA A 753 14.75 12.59 -26.81
C ALA A 753 15.74 11.45 -27.09
N SER A 754 15.56 10.28 -26.48
CA SER A 754 16.39 9.10 -26.77
C SER A 754 15.99 8.41 -28.06
N ASP A 755 16.98 7.80 -28.71
CA ASP A 755 16.84 7.01 -29.94
C ASP A 755 16.01 7.66 -31.06
N LEU A 756 16.18 8.97 -31.22
CA LEU A 756 15.53 9.69 -32.31
C LEU A 756 16.26 9.46 -33.64
N PRO A 757 15.51 9.26 -34.76
CA PRO A 757 16.10 9.29 -36.10
C PRO A 757 16.79 10.62 -36.39
N GLU A 758 17.84 10.62 -37.23
CA GLU A 758 18.72 11.77 -37.46
C GLU A 758 17.99 13.08 -37.84
N MET A 759 16.94 13.02 -38.66
CA MET A 759 16.16 14.21 -38.99
C MET A 759 15.39 14.74 -37.77
N VAL A 760 14.80 13.84 -36.98
CA VAL A 760 13.93 14.18 -35.84
C VAL A 760 14.75 14.74 -34.67
N VAL A 761 15.96 14.24 -34.44
CA VAL A 761 16.86 14.80 -33.41
C VAL A 761 17.33 16.20 -33.79
N SER A 762 17.63 16.47 -35.06
CA SER A 762 17.99 17.82 -35.52
C SER A 762 16.86 18.82 -35.28
N ASP A 763 15.63 18.43 -35.59
CA ASP A 763 14.44 19.25 -35.30
C ASP A 763 14.23 19.42 -33.79
N THR A 764 14.41 18.38 -32.99
CA THR A 764 14.27 18.44 -31.52
C THR A 764 15.29 19.37 -30.87
N VAL A 765 16.55 19.38 -31.35
CA VAL A 765 17.59 20.32 -30.92
C VAL A 765 17.20 21.77 -31.25
N LYS A 766 16.67 22.00 -32.45
CA LYS A 766 16.18 23.31 -32.87
C LYS A 766 15.02 23.78 -31.99
N GLU A 767 14.03 22.93 -31.73
CA GLU A 767 12.90 23.27 -30.86
C GLU A 767 13.34 23.51 -29.40
N THR A 768 14.28 22.72 -28.88
CA THR A 768 14.90 22.94 -27.55
C THR A 768 15.56 24.31 -27.46
N THR A 769 16.26 24.72 -28.53
CA THR A 769 16.88 26.06 -28.62
C THR A 769 15.82 27.17 -28.57
N ILE A 770 14.68 26.98 -29.26
CA ILE A 770 13.55 27.90 -29.23
C ILE A 770 12.97 28.00 -27.81
N PHE A 771 12.80 26.87 -27.11
CA PHE A 771 12.29 26.87 -25.75
C PHE A 771 13.14 27.74 -24.83
N LYS A 772 14.46 27.56 -24.88
CA LYS A 772 15.42 28.34 -24.09
C LYS A 772 15.44 29.83 -24.49
N ALA A 773 15.39 30.13 -25.79
CA ALA A 773 15.40 31.51 -26.29
C ALA A 773 14.16 32.32 -25.87
N HIS A 774 13.06 31.64 -25.51
CA HIS A 774 11.82 32.23 -25.02
C HIS A 774 11.62 32.03 -23.51
N ASN A 775 12.71 32.08 -22.73
CA ASN A 775 12.75 31.98 -21.26
C ASN A 775 12.23 30.65 -20.66
N GLY A 776 11.97 29.63 -21.48
CA GLY A 776 11.73 28.28 -20.98
C GLY A 776 13.02 27.68 -20.41
N SER A 777 12.87 26.70 -19.53
CA SER A 777 14.00 25.94 -18.97
C SER A 777 13.95 24.49 -19.46
N PRO A 778 14.52 24.18 -20.64
CA PRO A 778 14.53 22.81 -21.14
C PRO A 778 15.56 21.94 -20.42
N ILE A 779 15.11 20.83 -19.83
CA ILE A 779 15.96 19.73 -19.35
C ILE A 779 15.78 18.58 -20.34
N VAL A 780 16.86 18.12 -20.96
CA VAL A 780 16.80 17.09 -21.99
C VAL A 780 17.26 15.75 -21.44
N PHE A 781 16.46 14.71 -21.65
CA PHE A 781 16.84 13.31 -21.49
C PHE A 781 17.22 12.81 -22.89
N CYS A 782 18.41 12.23 -23.04
CA CYS A 782 18.87 11.73 -24.34
C CYS A 782 19.91 10.62 -24.19
N ALA A 783 20.20 9.93 -25.29
CA ALA A 783 21.22 8.89 -25.34
C ALA A 783 22.60 9.44 -24.95
N SER A 784 23.42 8.59 -24.33
CA SER A 784 24.74 8.94 -23.80
C SER A 784 25.72 9.49 -24.83
N ASP A 785 25.52 9.17 -26.11
CA ASP A 785 26.34 9.61 -27.24
C ASP A 785 25.76 10.85 -27.97
N GLU A 786 24.66 11.42 -27.46
CA GLU A 786 23.97 12.54 -28.09
C GLU A 786 24.33 13.88 -27.44
N ASP A 787 25.35 14.55 -27.98
CA ASP A 787 25.93 15.78 -27.41
C ASP A 787 25.35 17.08 -27.97
N ARG A 788 24.45 17.02 -28.97
CA ARG A 788 23.89 18.23 -29.61
C ARG A 788 23.06 19.07 -28.64
N PHE A 789 22.50 18.46 -27.59
CA PHE A 789 21.69 19.16 -26.59
C PHE A 789 22.51 19.94 -25.55
N ASP A 790 23.78 19.62 -25.36
CA ASP A 790 24.62 20.14 -24.26
C ASP A 790 24.76 21.67 -24.29
N SER A 791 24.69 22.27 -25.48
CA SER A 791 24.80 23.72 -25.67
C SER A 791 23.46 24.47 -25.67
N VAL A 792 22.34 23.75 -25.78
CA VAL A 792 20.99 24.35 -25.98
C VAL A 792 20.03 24.08 -24.83
N ALA A 793 20.32 23.12 -23.97
CA ALA A 793 19.52 22.82 -22.77
C ALA A 793 19.98 23.64 -21.54
N GLU A 794 19.16 23.65 -20.48
CA GLU A 794 19.57 24.05 -19.13
C GLU A 794 20.36 22.95 -18.42
N ALA A 795 19.95 21.70 -18.65
CA ALA A 795 20.66 20.51 -18.20
C ALA A 795 20.37 19.35 -19.16
N VAL A 796 21.33 18.43 -19.26
CA VAL A 796 21.18 17.19 -20.04
C VAL A 796 21.37 16.00 -19.11
N ILE A 797 20.43 15.07 -19.17
CA ILE A 797 20.44 13.79 -18.45
C ILE A 797 20.69 12.71 -19.50
N LYS A 798 21.92 12.19 -19.50
CA LYS A 798 22.36 11.14 -20.41
C LYS A 798 21.89 9.79 -19.90
N VAL A 799 21.26 8.99 -20.77
CA VAL A 799 20.81 7.62 -20.48
C VAL A 799 21.43 6.64 -21.48
N PRO A 800 21.64 5.36 -21.12
CA PRO A 800 22.21 4.39 -22.02
C PRO A 800 21.20 3.94 -23.09
N ARG A 801 21.72 3.55 -24.26
CA ARG A 801 20.95 2.87 -25.30
C ARG A 801 20.62 1.44 -24.91
N VAL A 802 19.44 1.00 -25.35
CA VAL A 802 18.94 -0.37 -25.16
C VAL A 802 18.82 -1.07 -26.51
N GLY A 803 18.19 -0.44 -27.50
CA GLY A 803 17.80 -1.07 -28.76
C GLY A 803 16.45 -1.81 -28.68
N GLY A 804 16.03 -2.41 -29.80
CA GLY A 804 14.79 -3.18 -29.89
C GLY A 804 13.50 -2.36 -29.65
N GLY A 805 13.57 -1.04 -29.82
CA GLY A 805 12.46 -0.11 -29.55
C GLY A 805 12.18 0.12 -28.06
N LEU A 806 13.16 -0.15 -27.17
CA LEU A 806 13.02 -0.04 -25.71
C LEU A 806 13.74 1.18 -25.11
N ASP A 807 14.39 2.02 -25.91
CA ASP A 807 15.22 3.13 -25.41
C ASP A 807 14.43 4.15 -24.57
N PHE A 808 13.14 4.34 -24.82
CA PHE A 808 12.28 5.21 -23.99
C PHE A 808 12.18 4.73 -22.53
N VAL A 809 12.49 3.46 -22.24
CA VAL A 809 12.42 2.90 -20.88
C VAL A 809 13.49 3.52 -19.98
N THR A 810 14.71 3.70 -20.45
CA THR A 810 15.80 4.26 -19.63
C THR A 810 15.57 5.74 -19.31
N GLU A 811 14.98 6.50 -20.26
CA GLU A 811 14.50 7.86 -19.99
C GLU A 811 13.35 7.89 -18.98
N THR A 812 12.45 6.90 -19.04
CA THR A 812 11.36 6.79 -18.07
C THR A 812 11.90 6.55 -16.66
N VAL A 813 12.90 5.68 -16.51
CA VAL A 813 13.60 5.44 -15.22
C VAL A 813 14.24 6.73 -14.71
N ALA A 814 14.97 7.43 -15.58
CA ALA A 814 15.59 8.70 -15.22
C ALA A 814 14.55 9.76 -14.83
N GLY A 815 13.43 9.84 -15.55
CA GLY A 815 12.32 10.74 -15.27
C GLY A 815 11.56 10.40 -13.98
N HIS A 816 11.36 9.11 -13.67
CA HIS A 816 10.82 8.64 -12.38
C HIS A 816 11.73 9.10 -11.22
N TRP A 817 13.04 8.87 -11.34
CA TRP A 817 13.99 9.29 -10.30
C TRP A 817 14.09 10.81 -10.16
N TRP A 818 14.04 11.54 -11.28
CA TRP A 818 13.93 12.99 -11.29
C TRP A 818 12.68 13.45 -10.54
N GLY A 819 11.53 12.80 -10.76
CA GLY A 819 10.27 13.10 -10.11
C GLY A 819 10.27 12.85 -8.60
N ILE A 820 10.83 11.72 -8.16
CA ILE A 820 11.04 11.42 -6.72
C ILE A 820 11.91 12.51 -6.09
N SER A 821 13.01 12.87 -6.75
CA SER A 821 13.94 13.89 -6.27
C SER A 821 13.31 15.28 -6.24
N ALA A 822 12.49 15.63 -7.23
CA ALA A 822 11.74 16.87 -7.30
C ALA A 822 10.71 16.98 -6.17
N ALA A 823 9.97 15.90 -5.90
CA ALA A 823 9.00 15.85 -4.81
C ALA A 823 9.67 16.03 -3.44
N LYS A 824 10.81 15.36 -3.20
CA LYS A 824 11.61 15.53 -1.97
C LYS A 824 12.16 16.94 -1.83
N ALA A 825 12.59 17.56 -2.93
CA ALA A 825 13.07 18.94 -2.93
C ALA A 825 11.96 19.93 -2.54
N ILE A 826 10.76 19.77 -3.11
CA ILE A 826 9.59 20.59 -2.79
C ILE A 826 9.19 20.40 -1.32
N ASP A 827 9.14 19.16 -0.82
CA ASP A 827 8.80 18.87 0.58
C ASP A 827 9.78 19.51 1.57
N ALA A 828 11.09 19.43 1.28
CA ALA A 828 12.14 19.99 2.14
C ALA A 828 12.00 21.51 2.34
N HIS A 829 11.37 22.23 1.41
CA HIS A 829 11.12 23.67 1.56
C HIS A 829 9.97 24.00 2.53
N ALA A 830 9.19 23.01 2.97
CA ALA A 830 8.20 23.18 4.03
C ALA A 830 8.82 23.26 5.45
N GLU A 831 10.09 22.88 5.62
CA GLU A 831 10.70 22.72 6.94
C GLU A 831 10.67 23.98 7.82
N PRO A 832 11.02 25.19 7.32
CA PRO A 832 10.90 26.41 8.11
C PRO A 832 9.47 26.66 8.63
N PHE A 833 8.46 26.28 7.84
CA PHE A 833 7.05 26.43 8.20
C PHE A 833 6.64 25.42 9.26
N ARG A 834 7.15 24.18 9.20
CA ARG A 834 6.93 23.14 10.22
C ARG A 834 7.49 23.59 11.57
N ASN A 835 8.70 24.13 11.58
CA ASN A 835 9.35 24.67 12.78
C ASN A 835 8.53 25.81 13.38
N ALA A 836 8.14 26.80 12.57
CA ALA A 836 7.28 27.91 13.01
C ALA A 836 5.93 27.43 13.56
N ARG A 837 5.31 26.42 12.93
CA ARG A 837 4.03 25.85 13.35
C ARG A 837 4.15 25.13 14.69
N THR A 838 5.14 24.26 14.85
CA THR A 838 5.37 23.52 16.10
C THR A 838 5.63 24.49 17.24
N PHE A 839 6.50 25.47 17.02
CA PHE A 839 6.83 26.50 17.99
C PHE A 839 5.59 27.31 18.43
N LEU A 840 4.76 27.76 17.47
CA LEU A 840 3.51 28.47 17.77
C LEU A 840 2.49 27.59 18.51
N SER A 841 2.42 26.30 18.18
CA SER A 841 1.49 25.37 18.83
C SER A 841 1.85 25.20 20.31
N GLU A 842 3.13 25.00 20.62
CA GLU A 842 3.62 24.89 22.01
C GLU A 842 3.32 26.15 22.84
N MET A 843 3.41 27.34 22.23
CA MET A 843 3.06 28.60 22.89
C MET A 843 1.57 28.79 23.14
N ILE A 844 0.72 28.25 22.26
CA ILE A 844 -0.74 28.28 22.43
C ILE A 844 -1.17 27.30 23.51
N GLU A 845 -0.50 26.14 23.61
CA GLU A 845 -0.77 25.12 24.64
C GLU A 845 -0.26 25.52 26.03
N ASP A 846 0.87 26.22 26.10
CA ASP A 846 1.48 26.69 27.35
C ASP A 846 1.84 28.18 27.26
N GLU A 847 0.98 29.04 27.79
CA GLU A 847 1.14 30.49 27.76
C GLU A 847 2.46 30.95 28.43
N SER A 848 3.02 30.16 29.35
CA SER A 848 4.31 30.49 29.99
C SER A 848 5.50 30.45 29.03
N LYS A 849 5.35 29.77 27.90
CA LYS A 849 6.37 29.64 26.85
C LYS A 849 6.27 30.72 25.78
N PHE A 850 5.30 31.63 25.85
CA PHE A 850 5.09 32.62 24.78
C PHE A 850 6.26 33.62 24.64
N ASP A 851 6.83 33.70 23.44
CA ASP A 851 7.93 34.58 23.06
C ASP A 851 7.71 35.14 21.64
N ARG A 852 7.35 36.42 21.58
CA ARG A 852 7.06 37.12 20.33
C ARG A 852 8.28 37.26 19.43
N GLU A 853 9.46 37.53 19.99
CA GLU A 853 10.67 37.79 19.20
C GLU A 853 11.14 36.51 18.51
N GLU A 854 11.15 35.40 19.25
CA GLU A 854 11.52 34.10 18.69
C GLU A 854 10.50 33.65 17.63
N LEU A 855 9.20 33.89 17.85
CA LEU A 855 8.18 33.61 16.83
C LEU A 855 8.41 34.43 15.55
N LEU A 856 8.81 35.71 15.66
CA LEU A 856 9.17 36.54 14.51
C LEU A 856 10.40 36.00 13.77
N VAL A 857 11.39 35.45 14.49
CA VAL A 857 12.56 34.77 13.87
C VAL A 857 12.11 33.59 13.02
N GLN A 858 11.27 32.70 13.59
CA GLN A 858 10.75 31.53 12.86
C GLN A 858 9.93 31.92 11.62
N LEU A 859 9.07 32.94 11.74
CA LEU A 859 8.28 33.46 10.63
C LEU A 859 9.16 34.16 9.57
N ASN A 860 10.24 34.85 9.98
CA ASN A 860 11.18 35.45 9.04
C ASN A 860 11.91 34.40 8.21
N SER A 861 12.30 33.26 8.79
CA SER A 861 12.87 32.14 8.02
C SER A 861 11.89 31.59 6.97
N CYS A 862 10.58 31.60 7.25
CA CYS A 862 9.56 31.28 6.26
C CYS A 862 9.55 32.31 5.11
N ASN A 863 9.60 33.60 5.45
CA ASN A 863 9.58 34.68 4.45
C ASN A 863 10.85 34.72 3.58
N GLU A 864 12.03 34.50 4.16
CA GLU A 864 13.29 34.36 3.41
C GLU A 864 13.23 33.19 2.42
N ARG A 865 12.63 32.07 2.84
CA ARG A 865 12.43 30.92 1.96
C ARG A 865 11.52 31.27 0.79
N ILE A 866 10.43 32.01 1.02
CA ILE A 866 9.53 32.50 -0.04
C ILE A 866 10.27 33.45 -0.99
N ALA A 867 10.98 34.44 -0.44
CA ALA A 867 11.70 35.45 -1.22
C ALA A 867 12.80 34.86 -2.11
N SER A 868 13.35 33.69 -1.77
CA SER A 868 14.33 32.98 -2.58
C SER A 868 13.78 32.35 -3.87
N GLY A 869 12.46 32.28 -4.03
CA GLY A 869 11.79 31.57 -5.13
C GLY A 869 11.72 30.05 -4.94
N ALA A 870 12.35 29.49 -3.90
CA ALA A 870 12.37 28.06 -3.62
C ALA A 870 10.98 27.43 -3.35
N THR A 871 9.94 28.26 -3.19
CA THR A 871 8.56 27.81 -2.96
C THR A 871 7.65 28.03 -4.17
N ASP A 872 8.14 28.63 -5.26
CA ASP A 872 7.32 29.07 -6.41
C ASP A 872 6.59 27.92 -7.11
N SER A 873 7.13 26.72 -6.98
CA SER A 873 6.53 25.51 -7.51
C SER A 873 5.25 25.09 -6.78
N ALA A 874 5.10 25.40 -5.49
CA ALA A 874 4.04 24.82 -4.66
C ALA A 874 3.23 25.85 -3.87
N LEU A 875 3.85 26.89 -3.32
CA LEU A 875 3.19 27.81 -2.41
C LEU A 875 2.34 28.84 -3.18
N PRO A 876 1.03 28.93 -2.94
CA PRO A 876 0.20 29.94 -3.60
C PRO A 876 0.57 31.36 -3.11
N ALA A 877 0.64 32.31 -4.04
CA ALA A 877 0.95 33.71 -3.72
C ALA A 877 0.02 34.32 -2.65
N ARG A 878 -1.25 33.89 -2.59
CA ARG A 878 -2.21 34.30 -1.55
C ARG A 878 -1.78 33.87 -0.14
N VAL A 879 -1.22 32.66 0.00
CA VAL A 879 -0.77 32.13 1.30
C VAL A 879 0.47 32.90 1.75
N ALA A 880 1.42 33.12 0.83
CA ALA A 880 2.59 33.96 1.09
C ALA A 880 2.20 35.39 1.51
N ALA A 881 1.28 36.03 0.79
CA ALA A 881 0.79 37.37 1.12
C ALA A 881 0.06 37.43 2.46
N ALA A 882 -0.74 36.40 2.79
CA ALA A 882 -1.41 36.31 4.09
C ALA A 882 -0.38 36.21 5.22
N LEU A 883 0.62 35.33 5.10
CA LEU A 883 1.68 35.17 6.09
C LEU A 883 2.43 36.49 6.33
N ALA A 884 2.82 37.17 5.25
CA ALA A 884 3.49 38.48 5.35
C ALA A 884 2.62 39.54 6.05
N ASN A 885 1.31 39.56 5.78
CA ASN A 885 0.37 40.48 6.46
C ASN A 885 0.24 40.17 7.96
N TYR A 886 0.20 38.89 8.33
CA TYR A 886 0.15 38.51 9.74
C TYR A 886 1.48 38.80 10.46
N MET A 887 2.62 38.62 9.79
CA MET A 887 3.92 39.04 10.33
C MET A 887 3.97 40.55 10.57
N LEU A 888 3.51 41.36 9.60
CA LEU A 888 3.44 42.82 9.75
C LEU A 888 2.54 43.22 10.93
N TRP A 889 1.40 42.54 11.08
CA TRP A 889 0.53 42.72 12.24
C TRP A 889 1.28 42.38 13.55
N LEU A 890 1.95 41.24 13.63
CA LEU A 890 2.66 40.79 14.83
C LEU A 890 3.78 41.75 15.24
N VAL A 891 4.53 42.30 14.28
CA VAL A 891 5.56 43.33 14.50
C VAL A 891 4.96 44.59 15.14
N SER A 892 3.72 44.95 14.79
CA SER A 892 3.04 46.12 15.33
C SER A 892 2.43 45.94 16.73
N GLN A 893 2.40 44.71 17.26
CA GLN A 893 1.85 44.43 18.59
C GLN A 893 2.85 44.75 19.71
N ALA A 894 2.37 44.92 20.94
CA ALA A 894 3.25 45.05 22.10
C ALA A 894 3.95 43.71 22.41
N SER A 895 5.09 43.75 23.11
CA SER A 895 5.76 42.54 23.60
C SER A 895 4.93 41.74 24.59
N SER A 896 3.91 42.36 25.20
CA SER A 896 2.99 41.76 26.17
C SER A 896 1.74 41.13 25.54
N ILE A 897 1.75 40.82 24.23
CA ILE A 897 0.64 40.13 23.57
C ILE A 897 0.41 38.75 24.18
N GLN A 898 -0.86 38.33 24.32
CA GLN A 898 -1.21 37.05 24.94
C GLN A 898 -1.44 35.95 23.89
N ALA A 899 -1.21 34.69 24.29
CA ALA A 899 -1.42 33.52 23.45
C ALA A 899 -2.88 33.31 23.01
N SER A 900 -3.84 33.86 23.78
CA SER A 900 -5.29 33.79 23.50
C SER A 900 -5.76 34.70 22.36
N GLU A 901 -4.87 35.46 21.72
CA GLU A 901 -5.21 36.34 20.61
C GLU A 901 -5.67 35.54 19.38
N ALA A 902 -6.90 35.80 18.92
CA ALA A 902 -7.53 35.07 17.81
C ALA A 902 -6.68 35.05 16.53
N ARG A 903 -5.86 36.09 16.31
CA ARG A 903 -4.97 36.18 15.14
C ARG A 903 -3.75 35.26 15.21
N LEU A 904 -3.35 34.75 16.39
CA LEU A 904 -2.32 33.71 16.47
C LEU A 904 -2.84 32.38 15.93
N ALA A 905 -4.12 32.06 16.18
CA ALA A 905 -4.78 30.91 15.57
C ALA A 905 -4.89 31.04 14.04
N ASP A 906 -5.07 32.26 13.52
CA ASP A 906 -5.02 32.53 12.08
C ASP A 906 -3.61 32.26 11.49
N ILE A 907 -2.54 32.67 12.18
CA ILE A 907 -1.16 32.38 11.76
C ILE A 907 -0.95 30.87 11.71
N LEU A 908 -1.37 30.15 12.75
CA LEU A 908 -1.29 28.70 12.80
C LEU A 908 -2.05 28.06 11.61
N THR A 909 -3.23 28.58 11.28
CA THR A 909 -4.03 28.15 10.13
C THR A 909 -3.29 28.38 8.81
N ILE A 910 -2.66 29.53 8.62
CA ILE A 910 -1.88 29.84 7.41
C ILE A 910 -0.61 28.99 7.32
N LEU A 911 0.08 28.73 8.43
CA LEU A 911 1.24 27.84 8.47
C LEU A 911 0.85 26.41 8.11
N ASN A 912 -0.25 25.89 8.69
CA ASN A 912 -0.82 24.60 8.32
C ASN A 912 -1.13 24.56 6.82
N LYS A 913 -1.70 25.64 6.27
CA LYS A 913 -2.00 25.72 4.84
C LYS A 913 -0.73 25.71 3.98
N ALA A 914 0.31 26.45 4.37
CA ALA A 914 1.58 26.45 3.65
C ALA A 914 2.23 25.06 3.65
N ILE A 915 2.29 24.41 4.82
CA ILE A 915 2.81 23.04 4.96
C ILE A 915 2.01 22.07 4.09
N GLU A 916 0.68 22.17 4.08
CA GLU A 916 -0.19 21.31 3.26
C GLU A 916 0.11 21.45 1.76
N GLU A 917 0.33 22.67 1.26
CA GLU A 917 0.60 22.89 -0.17
C GLU A 917 1.99 22.44 -0.61
N MET A 918 2.98 22.40 0.29
CA MET A 918 4.36 21.99 -0.01
C MET A 918 4.66 20.53 0.33
N THR A 919 3.98 19.94 1.31
CA THR A 919 4.29 18.57 1.74
C THR A 919 4.05 17.55 0.63
N ARG A 920 5.03 16.68 0.38
CA ARG A 920 4.95 15.57 -0.60
C ARG A 920 5.09 14.24 0.13
N PRO A 921 4.00 13.48 0.30
CA PRO A 921 4.05 12.16 0.90
C PRO A 921 4.55 11.16 -0.14
N ILE A 922 5.86 11.05 -0.34
CA ILE A 922 6.52 10.37 -1.47
C ILE A 922 5.95 8.97 -1.82
N ASP A 923 5.56 8.15 -0.84
CA ASP A 923 4.99 6.81 -1.08
C ASP A 923 3.48 6.78 -1.37
N THR A 924 2.80 7.91 -1.17
CA THR A 924 1.35 8.02 -1.32
C THR A 924 0.94 9.24 -2.12
N ILE A 925 -0.37 9.40 -2.35
CA ILE A 925 -0.91 10.57 -3.07
C ILE A 925 -1.93 11.28 -2.19
N ARG A 926 -2.14 12.57 -2.45
CA ARG A 926 -3.15 13.36 -1.72
C ARG A 926 -4.52 12.70 -1.87
N HIS A 927 -5.25 12.68 -0.75
CA HIS A 927 -6.54 12.04 -0.46
C HIS A 927 -7.55 11.92 -1.61
N GLN A 928 -7.60 12.88 -2.54
CA GLN A 928 -8.65 12.97 -3.57
C GLN A 928 -8.39 12.16 -4.85
N ALA A 929 -7.17 11.67 -5.10
CA ALA A 929 -6.83 11.08 -6.40
C ALA A 929 -7.11 9.58 -6.51
N LYS A 930 -6.97 8.79 -5.43
CA LYS A 930 -7.17 7.31 -5.47
C LYS A 930 -8.57 6.83 -5.09
N THR A 931 -9.31 7.60 -4.28
CA THR A 931 -10.69 7.28 -3.90
C THR A 931 -11.62 7.15 -5.12
N VAL A 932 -11.30 7.84 -6.23
CA VAL A 932 -12.04 7.73 -7.50
C VAL A 932 -11.73 6.42 -8.24
N THR A 933 -10.49 5.92 -8.20
CA THR A 933 -10.07 4.73 -8.97
C THR A 933 -10.42 3.39 -8.34
N VAL A 934 -10.74 3.37 -7.03
CA VAL A 934 -11.22 2.17 -6.32
C VAL A 934 -12.76 2.05 -6.26
N GLY A 935 -13.48 2.88 -7.02
CA GLY A 935 -14.92 2.72 -7.23
C GLY A 935 -15.83 3.44 -6.24
N ILE A 936 -15.45 4.63 -5.77
CA ILE A 936 -16.30 5.44 -4.88
C ILE A 936 -17.05 6.50 -5.71
N SER A 937 -18.38 6.45 -5.68
CA SER A 937 -19.24 7.49 -6.23
C SER A 937 -19.28 8.72 -5.31
N ARG A 938 -19.09 9.92 -5.87
CA ARG A 938 -19.22 11.18 -5.11
C ARG A 938 -20.69 11.53 -4.83
N PRO A 939 -21.05 11.93 -3.61
CA PRO A 939 -22.17 12.83 -3.38
C PRO A 939 -21.84 14.26 -3.86
N GLN A 940 -22.81 14.92 -4.48
CA GLN A 940 -22.70 16.28 -5.02
C GLN A 940 -22.34 17.32 -3.94
N GLN A 941 -21.46 18.27 -4.28
CA GLN A 941 -21.26 19.49 -3.50
C GLN A 941 -22.56 20.29 -3.41
N GLU A 942 -22.94 20.67 -2.20
CA GLU A 942 -23.98 21.64 -1.91
C GLU A 942 -23.75 22.92 -2.72
N LYS A 943 -24.68 23.22 -3.62
CA LYS A 943 -24.85 24.60 -4.09
C LYS A 943 -25.25 25.42 -2.87
N ALA A 944 -24.43 26.41 -2.53
CA ALA A 944 -24.79 27.46 -1.58
C ALA A 944 -26.17 28.01 -1.94
N VAL A 945 -27.18 27.67 -1.15
CA VAL A 945 -28.51 28.27 -1.23
C VAL A 945 -28.36 29.68 -0.68
N TRP A 946 -28.18 30.65 -1.58
CA TRP A 946 -28.41 32.05 -1.27
C TRP A 946 -29.89 32.20 -0.93
N VAL A 947 -30.21 32.15 0.36
CA VAL A 947 -31.53 32.53 0.87
C VAL A 947 -31.68 34.03 0.62
N SER A 948 -32.41 34.37 -0.45
CA SER A 948 -32.87 35.73 -0.69
C SER A 948 -33.88 36.08 0.40
N ASN A 949 -33.50 36.96 1.33
CA ASN A 949 -34.45 37.68 2.17
C ASN A 949 -35.43 38.46 1.27
N LYS A 950 -36.67 37.98 1.19
CA LYS A 950 -37.81 38.82 0.82
C LYS A 950 -38.62 39.13 2.07
N VAL A 951 -38.59 40.40 2.40
CA VAL A 951 -39.42 41.17 3.32
C VAL A 951 -40.90 40.75 3.26
N VAL A 952 -41.46 40.46 4.43
CA VAL A 952 -42.56 41.24 5.03
C VAL A 952 -42.15 41.60 6.45
#